data_AF-W7Y3R0-F1
#
_entry.id   AF-W7Y3R0-F1
#
_cell.length_a   1.000
_cell.length_b   1.000
_cell.length_c   1.000
_cell.angle_alpha   90.00
_cell.angle_beta   90.00
_cell.angle_gamma   90.00
#
_symmetry.space_group_name_H-M   'P 1'
#
loop_
_entity.id
_entity.type
_entity.pdbx_description
1 polymer ?
#
loop_
_entity_poly.entity_id
_entity_poly.type
_entity_poly.pdbx_seq_one_letter_code
_entity_poly.pdbx_strand_id
1 'polypeptide(L)'
;MEQYFKYDTLKNVVELFGLFISYKNQAHEMLNYSYLDQYMGSRFAQRVRMEMLDYYKEYATQLEEQTDAHVHGIALKKHLNFLNDDLSKNQKVEFYIVLLNYVIDTEKVSESKEYVTQLKERLKIVSDTFNLDESRIESVAHFMSDDLALEKNSKSLFVIGNFSRVKLKSFRMYDKKDIKGKIVALYVPSISSFLIRYSGSQELHLNKQILFPERVYQFALGGVIEANEMTPIYFADLYTDFCKEDIDRLELVAQDVEKTFKGTNLGVKKLSFKVKSRQLMAVMGRSGTGKTTLFNVLSGIAKPNSGHVYLNGHNLHENLDKLKRHLGYVPQEDLLIEELTVFQNLKFGAQLCRDDLSEKDIEELVLKTLLDFGLLNIKDLRVGSPLDKVISGGQRKRLNIALELIRRPDVLFVDEPTSGLSSSDALLVIKLLKQIAGMGNIVIINIHQPPSDLFMLFDKLLILDENGYAAFYGNPFSASSYFKKQLGFVDSINDDSLKFGQCNPEQVINLLEYKKLTAEGTPTGDRVYDSTQWHRLFTKEVQEDIGMEFNELAASLTTIPNRIKQFGIYLKRNIQIRKSDTQYLAMIFLGSPLLALMMAFFLKSTNLETHEYRFMDNDNLPVYLFISVVVSLFLGLILSSGEIFRDLKVIKREAFLSLSPSSYLNSKVVYVAVVNAVQISLYVLVGNSILEIKGLYWQYMLVLWLTAFSSSMLGLYISAKFKSILSIYITIPFLLIPQILLAGAILDFDKIHHSLASKKYVPVYANMNISRWAYESLVVLQFTENKYDEGLTDLLVKQSKMSYHANFFIPKIETLLADFHRDKEVKGELEMMLRELMFQFPEVEKQILKIHVEQGNVVELQQLISKVKKWLRLNMSHLYDKVEEQRSARQGHIVKKDYFNQKLSDFMLKANDYVKYVYEDGDMIRKFQPGYYVSDSAIGRSHYYAPQKRIGNILVKTWVYNLFILAIFALVFYVAVYIHLKRNKF
;
A
#
# COMPACT_ATOMS: atom_id res chain seq x y z
N MET A 1 8.93 28.38 -28.03
CA MET A 1 8.47 29.77 -27.89
C MET A 1 7.21 29.92 -27.04
N GLU A 2 6.57 28.84 -26.56
CA GLU A 2 5.26 28.91 -25.89
C GLU A 2 5.29 29.11 -24.35
N GLN A 3 6.46 29.26 -23.73
CA GLN A 3 6.57 29.00 -22.27
C GLN A 3 6.48 30.22 -21.34
N TYR A 4 6.33 31.46 -21.83
CA TYR A 4 6.27 32.63 -20.93
C TYR A 4 5.16 33.64 -21.22
N PHE A 5 4.83 33.91 -22.49
CA PHE A 5 3.68 34.75 -22.87
C PHE A 5 3.17 34.39 -24.26
N LYS A 6 1.87 34.63 -24.52
CA LYS A 6 1.37 34.70 -25.90
C LYS A 6 2.00 35.92 -26.57
N TYR A 7 2.24 35.83 -27.88
CA TYR A 7 2.81 36.94 -28.65
C TYR A 7 1.99 38.23 -28.49
N ASP A 8 0.66 38.11 -28.43
CA ASP A 8 -0.25 39.22 -28.18
C ASP A 8 -0.01 39.89 -26.82
N THR A 9 0.29 39.14 -25.77
CA THR A 9 0.57 39.68 -24.44
C THR A 9 1.85 40.48 -24.41
N LEU A 10 2.88 40.00 -25.11
CA LEU A 10 4.14 40.74 -25.29
C LEU A 10 3.93 42.05 -26.02
N LYS A 11 3.12 42.03 -27.08
CA LYS A 11 2.76 43.23 -27.84
C LYS A 11 2.05 44.25 -26.96
N ASN A 12 1.06 43.82 -26.18
CA ASN A 12 0.34 44.68 -25.24
C ASN A 12 1.26 45.25 -24.15
N VAL A 13 2.26 44.51 -23.68
CA VAL A 13 3.28 45.02 -22.74
C VAL A 13 4.08 46.15 -23.39
N VAL A 14 4.60 45.93 -24.60
CA VAL A 14 5.40 46.92 -25.34
C VAL A 14 4.60 48.17 -25.66
N GLU A 15 3.38 48.02 -26.17
CA GLU A 15 2.47 49.12 -26.47
C GLU A 15 2.14 49.93 -25.20
N LEU A 16 1.97 49.25 -24.06
CA LEU A 16 1.70 49.92 -22.79
C LEU A 16 2.91 50.72 -22.27
N PHE A 17 4.14 50.21 -22.42
CA PHE A 17 5.36 50.98 -22.15
C PHE A 17 5.47 52.24 -23.05
N GLY A 18 4.99 52.17 -24.30
CA GLY A 18 4.88 53.33 -25.19
C GLY A 18 3.82 54.34 -24.71
N LEU A 19 2.63 53.87 -24.38
CA LEU A 19 1.50 54.71 -23.95
C LEU A 19 1.69 55.33 -22.55
N PHE A 20 2.50 54.72 -21.70
CA PHE A 20 2.75 55.22 -20.35
C PHE A 20 3.37 56.62 -20.34
N ILE A 21 3.97 57.05 -21.45
CA ILE A 21 4.87 58.22 -21.53
C ILE A 21 4.42 59.14 -22.66
N SER A 22 4.20 60.44 -22.38
CA SER A 22 4.07 61.43 -23.45
C SER A 22 5.46 61.94 -23.87
N TYR A 23 5.81 61.73 -25.13
CA TYR A 23 7.09 62.13 -25.72
C TYR A 23 7.19 63.65 -25.84
N LYS A 24 8.07 64.26 -25.03
CA LYS A 24 8.53 65.65 -25.26
C LYS A 24 10.05 65.85 -25.06
N ASN A 25 10.82 64.82 -24.68
CA ASN A 25 12.25 64.96 -24.39
C ASN A 25 13.04 63.65 -24.68
N GLN A 26 14.13 63.75 -25.45
CA GLN A 26 15.01 62.62 -25.84
C GLN A 26 15.61 61.87 -24.63
N ALA A 27 15.82 62.57 -23.50
CA ALA A 27 16.32 61.95 -22.27
C ALA A 27 15.33 60.92 -21.70
N HIS A 28 14.02 61.17 -21.81
CA HIS A 28 12.97 60.26 -21.30
C HIS A 28 12.77 59.04 -22.19
N GLU A 29 13.03 59.17 -23.50
CA GLU A 29 13.01 58.08 -24.47
C GLU A 29 14.12 57.06 -24.21
N MET A 30 15.38 57.52 -24.07
CA MET A 30 16.49 56.62 -23.73
C MET A 30 16.27 55.90 -22.41
N LEU A 31 15.70 56.62 -21.42
CA LEU A 31 15.33 56.03 -20.14
C LEU A 31 14.29 54.92 -20.32
N ASN A 32 13.21 55.17 -21.06
CA ASN A 32 12.15 54.18 -21.27
C ASN A 32 12.66 52.93 -22.01
N TYR A 33 13.42 53.14 -23.07
CA TYR A 33 14.05 52.05 -23.81
C TYR A 33 14.89 51.17 -22.87
N SER A 34 15.64 51.77 -21.94
CA SER A 34 16.43 51.01 -20.98
C SER A 34 15.59 50.17 -20.01
N TYR A 35 14.43 50.67 -19.55
CA TYR A 35 13.54 49.93 -18.65
C TYR A 35 12.80 48.81 -19.35
N LEU A 36 12.32 49.05 -20.57
CA LEU A 36 11.75 48.00 -21.41
C LEU A 36 12.79 46.94 -21.74
N ASP A 37 14.01 47.34 -22.11
CA ASP A 37 15.11 46.45 -22.40
C ASP A 37 15.54 45.61 -21.18
N GLN A 38 15.48 46.18 -19.98
CA GLN A 38 15.71 45.49 -18.71
C GLN A 38 14.57 44.52 -18.37
N TYR A 39 13.31 44.94 -18.56
CA TYR A 39 12.11 44.11 -18.36
C TYR A 39 12.11 42.90 -19.32
N MET A 40 12.53 43.12 -20.57
CA MET A 40 12.57 42.07 -21.58
C MET A 40 13.81 41.18 -21.44
N GLY A 41 14.97 41.74 -21.15
CA GLY A 41 16.24 41.02 -21.04
C GLY A 41 16.31 40.03 -19.87
N SER A 42 15.55 40.28 -18.81
CA SER A 42 15.44 39.36 -17.67
C SER A 42 14.55 38.14 -17.95
N ARG A 43 13.72 38.14 -19.01
CA ARG A 43 12.66 37.14 -19.20
C ARG A 43 12.63 36.46 -20.55
N PHE A 44 13.21 37.07 -21.59
CA PHE A 44 13.11 36.55 -22.96
C PHE A 44 14.48 36.35 -23.61
N ALA A 45 14.54 35.35 -24.47
CA ALA A 45 15.72 35.10 -25.30
C ALA A 45 16.03 36.32 -26.18
N GLN A 46 17.32 36.53 -26.47
CA GLN A 46 17.82 37.70 -27.19
C GLN A 46 17.06 38.00 -28.50
N ARG A 47 16.64 36.97 -29.24
CA ARG A 47 15.87 37.13 -30.48
C ARG A 47 14.52 37.82 -30.26
N VAL A 48 13.72 37.32 -29.32
CA VAL A 48 12.38 37.87 -29.00
C VAL A 48 12.50 39.25 -28.37
N ARG A 49 13.52 39.45 -27.53
CA ARG A 49 13.86 40.74 -26.94
C ARG A 49 14.12 41.79 -28.03
N MET A 50 15.00 41.50 -28.99
CA MET A 50 15.32 42.42 -30.08
C MET A 50 14.10 42.73 -30.95
N GLU A 51 13.34 41.71 -31.34
CA GLU A 51 12.11 41.86 -32.13
C GLU A 51 11.09 42.80 -31.47
N MET A 52 10.88 42.64 -30.16
CA MET A 52 9.95 43.49 -29.39
C MET A 52 10.48 44.90 -29.14
N LEU A 53 11.79 45.09 -29.04
CA LEU A 53 12.41 46.41 -28.92
C LEU A 53 12.39 47.19 -30.24
N ASP A 54 12.52 46.49 -31.37
CA ASP A 54 12.35 47.10 -32.70
C ASP A 54 10.88 47.46 -32.91
N TYR A 55 9.96 46.57 -32.52
CA TYR A 55 8.53 46.87 -32.51
C TYR A 55 8.17 48.08 -31.62
N TYR A 56 8.80 48.21 -30.45
CA TYR A 56 8.65 49.40 -29.60
C TYR A 56 9.05 50.68 -30.33
N LYS A 57 10.18 50.68 -31.05
CA LYS A 57 10.63 51.86 -31.81
C LYS A 57 9.63 52.23 -32.90
N GLU A 58 9.12 51.25 -33.66
CA GLU A 58 8.09 51.51 -34.68
C GLU A 58 6.81 52.08 -34.06
N TYR A 59 6.35 51.50 -32.95
CA TYR A 59 5.15 51.94 -32.25
C TYR A 59 5.31 53.33 -31.61
N ALA A 60 6.47 53.62 -31.02
CA ALA A 60 6.79 54.93 -30.45
C ALA A 60 6.73 56.04 -31.52
N THR A 61 7.29 55.81 -32.72
CA THR A 61 7.20 56.75 -33.85
C THR A 61 5.76 56.97 -34.32
N GLN A 62 4.92 55.92 -34.33
CA GLN A 62 3.50 56.04 -34.70
C GLN A 62 2.67 56.84 -33.69
N LEU A 63 3.05 56.79 -32.41
CA LEU A 63 2.42 57.58 -31.36
C LEU A 63 2.75 59.08 -31.47
N GLU A 64 3.91 59.46 -32.04
CA GLU A 64 4.28 60.87 -32.27
C GLU A 64 3.32 61.60 -33.23
N GLU A 65 2.69 60.88 -34.16
CA GLU A 65 1.75 61.46 -35.13
C GLU A 65 0.34 61.67 -34.55
N GLN A 66 0.02 61.12 -33.37
CA GLN A 66 -1.29 61.23 -32.73
C GLN A 66 -1.26 62.17 -31.51
N THR A 67 -1.90 63.34 -31.62
CA THR A 67 -1.78 64.43 -30.61
C THR A 67 -2.87 64.45 -29.52
N ASP A 68 -3.80 63.49 -29.50
CA ASP A 68 -4.96 63.57 -28.61
C ASP A 68 -4.77 62.80 -27.28
N ALA A 69 -4.64 63.53 -26.17
CA ALA A 69 -4.44 62.99 -24.83
C ALA A 69 -5.63 62.12 -24.34
N HIS A 70 -6.84 62.37 -24.86
CA HIS A 70 -8.03 61.59 -24.48
C HIS A 70 -8.02 60.19 -25.11
N VAL A 71 -7.42 60.05 -26.30
CA VAL A 71 -7.25 58.76 -26.99
C VAL A 71 -6.19 57.89 -26.28
N HIS A 72 -5.14 58.52 -25.75
CA HIS A 72 -4.07 57.85 -25.01
C HIS A 72 -4.58 57.18 -23.72
N GLY A 73 -5.45 57.84 -22.95
CA GLY A 73 -6.02 57.28 -21.72
C GLY A 73 -6.94 56.07 -21.96
N ILE A 74 -7.68 56.07 -23.07
CA ILE A 74 -8.57 54.96 -23.48
C ILE A 74 -7.73 53.76 -23.94
N ALA A 75 -6.69 54.00 -24.73
CA ALA A 75 -5.76 52.95 -25.16
C ALA A 75 -5.04 52.31 -23.95
N LEU A 76 -4.57 53.12 -23.01
CA LEU A 76 -3.92 52.65 -21.78
C LEU A 76 -4.81 51.66 -21.00
N LYS A 77 -6.08 52.01 -20.74
CA LYS A 77 -7.03 51.13 -20.04
C LYS A 77 -7.32 49.84 -20.81
N LYS A 78 -7.39 49.90 -22.15
CA LYS A 78 -7.62 48.71 -22.99
C LYS A 78 -6.50 47.69 -22.83
N HIS A 79 -5.24 48.13 -22.94
CA HIS A 79 -4.08 47.25 -22.78
C HIS A 79 -3.96 46.75 -21.33
N LEU A 80 -4.23 47.60 -20.33
CA LEU A 80 -4.24 47.17 -18.92
C LEU A 80 -5.26 46.08 -18.62
N ASN A 81 -6.48 46.18 -19.15
CA ASN A 81 -7.50 45.14 -18.96
C ASN A 81 -7.08 43.81 -19.60
N PHE A 82 -6.51 43.85 -20.80
CA PHE A 82 -5.96 42.64 -21.45
C PHE A 82 -4.87 41.99 -20.59
N LEU A 83 -3.92 42.79 -20.10
CA LEU A 83 -2.85 42.29 -19.23
C LEU A 83 -3.37 41.83 -17.87
N ASN A 84 -4.46 42.39 -17.36
CA ASN A 84 -5.06 41.97 -16.09
C ASN A 84 -5.58 40.53 -16.16
N ASP A 85 -6.12 40.10 -17.30
CA ASP A 85 -6.63 38.74 -17.48
C ASP A 85 -5.52 37.72 -17.75
N ASP A 86 -4.45 38.12 -18.43
CA ASP A 86 -3.39 37.20 -18.88
C ASP A 86 -2.18 37.13 -17.92
N LEU A 87 -1.90 38.18 -17.13
CA LEU A 87 -0.82 38.19 -16.14
C LEU A 87 -1.22 37.48 -14.84
N SER A 88 -0.32 36.67 -14.28
CA SER A 88 -0.43 36.18 -12.91
C SER A 88 -0.26 37.31 -11.88
N LYS A 89 -0.72 37.09 -10.64
CA LYS A 89 -0.58 38.08 -9.54
C LYS A 89 0.86 38.57 -9.34
N ASN A 90 1.85 37.68 -9.43
CA ASN A 90 3.26 38.04 -9.26
C ASN A 90 3.76 38.90 -10.43
N GLN A 91 3.39 38.55 -11.66
CA GLN A 91 3.79 39.30 -12.85
C GLN A 91 3.19 40.73 -12.86
N LYS A 92 1.96 40.90 -12.36
CA LYS A 92 1.33 42.22 -12.20
C LYS A 92 2.14 43.13 -11.26
N VAL A 93 2.60 42.58 -10.13
CA VAL A 93 3.40 43.35 -9.15
C VAL A 93 4.79 43.66 -9.70
N GLU A 94 5.42 42.69 -10.37
CA GLU A 94 6.73 42.88 -11.00
C GLU A 94 6.68 43.96 -12.09
N PHE A 95 5.63 43.94 -12.91
CA PHE A 95 5.35 44.97 -13.90
C PHE A 95 5.16 46.35 -13.25
N TYR A 96 4.37 46.42 -12.19
CA TYR A 96 4.15 47.65 -11.43
C TYR A 96 5.45 48.22 -10.85
N ILE A 97 6.34 47.38 -10.29
CA ILE A 97 7.64 47.80 -9.74
C ILE A 97 8.52 48.42 -10.83
N VAL A 98 8.53 47.85 -12.04
CA VAL A 98 9.33 48.40 -13.15
C VAL A 98 8.81 49.78 -13.58
N LEU A 99 7.50 49.95 -13.71
CA LEU A 99 6.90 51.26 -14.00
C LEU A 99 7.14 52.27 -12.88
N LEU A 100 7.07 51.84 -11.62
CA LEU A 100 7.31 52.70 -10.47
C LEU A 100 8.78 53.16 -10.39
N ASN A 101 9.76 52.28 -10.66
CA ASN A 101 11.17 52.66 -10.78
C ASN A 101 11.38 53.70 -11.88
N TYR A 102 10.67 53.57 -13.01
CA TYR A 102 10.72 54.56 -14.10
C TYR A 102 10.20 55.93 -13.64
N VAL A 103 9.06 55.99 -12.94
CA VAL A 103 8.50 57.25 -12.42
C VAL A 103 9.48 57.93 -11.46
N ILE A 104 10.18 57.17 -10.62
CA ILE A 104 11.16 57.70 -9.65
C ILE A 104 12.40 58.27 -10.33
N ASP A 105 12.99 57.54 -11.28
CA ASP A 105 14.16 58.04 -12.00
C ASP A 105 13.79 59.24 -12.88
N THR A 106 12.54 59.29 -13.36
CA THR A 106 12.01 60.48 -14.07
C THR A 106 11.82 61.67 -13.14
N GLU A 107 11.37 61.48 -11.90
CA GLU A 107 11.24 62.55 -10.90
C GLU A 107 12.61 63.17 -10.52
N LYS A 108 13.69 62.38 -10.57
CA LYS A 108 15.07 62.87 -10.34
C LYS A 108 15.63 63.68 -11.52
N VAL A 109 15.18 63.39 -12.74
CA VAL A 109 15.75 63.94 -13.99
C VAL A 109 14.88 65.05 -14.60
N SER A 110 13.56 65.04 -14.35
CA SER A 110 12.62 65.97 -14.98
C SER A 110 12.47 67.28 -14.19
N GLU A 111 12.60 68.41 -14.88
CA GLU A 111 12.33 69.74 -14.31
C GLU A 111 10.82 70.06 -14.26
N SER A 112 9.96 69.29 -14.93
CA SER A 112 8.51 69.51 -15.00
C SER A 112 7.75 68.72 -13.94
N LYS A 113 7.33 69.40 -12.88
CA LYS A 113 6.46 68.82 -11.84
C LYS A 113 5.10 68.34 -12.38
N GLU A 114 4.58 69.00 -13.41
CA GLU A 114 3.31 68.64 -14.03
C GLU A 114 3.39 67.28 -14.73
N TYR A 115 4.49 67.01 -15.43
CA TYR A 115 4.74 65.74 -16.10
C TYR A 115 4.86 64.56 -15.11
N VAL A 116 5.62 64.76 -14.02
CA VAL A 116 5.73 63.76 -12.94
C VAL A 116 4.37 63.48 -12.31
N THR A 117 3.52 64.50 -12.15
CA THR A 117 2.16 64.35 -11.62
C THR A 117 1.28 63.50 -12.55
N GLN A 118 1.33 63.73 -13.86
CA GLN A 118 0.61 62.92 -14.86
C GLN A 118 1.07 61.46 -14.88
N LEU A 119 2.37 61.20 -14.71
CA LEU A 119 2.90 59.83 -14.61
C LEU A 119 2.43 59.13 -13.33
N LYS A 120 2.38 59.84 -12.19
CA LYS A 120 1.84 59.31 -10.92
C LYS A 120 0.35 58.96 -11.06
N GLU A 121 -0.44 59.78 -11.76
CA GLU A 121 -1.85 59.48 -12.07
C GLU A 121 -2.01 58.24 -12.95
N ARG A 122 -1.18 58.08 -14.00
CA ARG A 122 -1.19 56.89 -14.84
C ARG A 122 -0.80 55.63 -14.06
N LEU A 123 0.17 55.72 -13.16
CA LEU A 123 0.55 54.62 -12.28
C LEU A 123 -0.57 54.20 -11.33
N LYS A 124 -1.36 55.16 -10.85
CA LYS A 124 -2.57 54.87 -10.07
C LYS A 124 -3.61 54.08 -10.87
N ILE A 125 -3.78 54.41 -12.16
CA ILE A 125 -4.69 53.64 -13.05
C ILE A 125 -4.21 52.19 -13.19
N VAL A 126 -2.90 51.94 -13.26
CA VAL A 126 -2.34 50.57 -13.32
C VAL A 126 -2.67 49.80 -12.06
N SER A 127 -2.45 50.38 -10.89
CA SER A 127 -2.74 49.71 -9.62
C SER A 127 -4.22 49.37 -9.47
N ASP A 128 -5.10 50.31 -9.82
CA ASP A 128 -6.55 50.15 -9.70
C ASP A 128 -7.02 49.02 -10.64
N THR A 129 -6.51 49.00 -11.87
CA THR A 129 -6.88 47.99 -12.87
C THR A 129 -6.37 46.59 -12.50
N PHE A 130 -5.15 46.49 -11.95
CA PHE A 130 -4.58 45.23 -11.50
C PHE A 130 -5.13 44.76 -10.14
N ASN A 131 -6.01 45.56 -9.52
CA ASN A 131 -6.57 45.32 -8.19
C ASN A 131 -5.46 45.05 -7.16
N LEU A 132 -4.41 45.89 -7.20
CA LEU A 132 -3.33 45.88 -6.23
C LEU A 132 -3.83 46.59 -4.96
N ASP A 133 -3.75 45.92 -3.82
CA ASP A 133 -4.27 46.39 -2.51
C ASP A 133 -3.67 47.77 -2.12
N GLU A 134 -4.53 48.80 -1.92
CA GLU A 134 -4.14 50.20 -1.69
C GLU A 134 -3.20 50.38 -0.48
N SER A 135 -3.41 49.61 0.60
CA SER A 135 -2.55 49.63 1.78
C SER A 135 -1.09 49.20 1.48
N ARG A 136 -0.90 48.43 0.39
CA ARG A 136 0.40 47.90 -0.05
C ARG A 136 1.14 48.86 -0.97
N ILE A 137 0.42 49.66 -1.77
CA ILE A 137 1.01 50.66 -2.66
C ILE A 137 1.57 51.82 -1.86
N GLU A 138 0.87 52.27 -0.82
CA GLU A 138 1.39 53.28 0.10
C GLU A 138 2.66 52.79 0.82
N SER A 139 2.72 51.52 1.22
CA SER A 139 3.92 50.94 1.85
C SER A 139 5.10 50.89 0.88
N VAL A 140 4.88 50.51 -0.38
CA VAL A 140 5.93 50.51 -1.43
C VAL A 140 6.36 51.94 -1.79
N ALA A 141 5.42 52.88 -1.91
CA ALA A 141 5.72 54.28 -2.20
C ALA A 141 6.44 54.98 -1.03
N HIS A 142 6.08 54.67 0.23
CA HIS A 142 6.75 55.16 1.43
C HIS A 142 8.14 54.56 1.61
N PHE A 143 8.30 53.24 1.39
CA PHE A 143 9.60 52.55 1.36
C PHE A 143 10.61 53.21 0.40
N MET A 144 10.11 53.93 -0.61
CA MET A 144 10.92 54.59 -1.62
C MET A 144 11.25 56.07 -1.34
N SER A 145 10.47 56.77 -0.50
CA SER A 145 10.60 58.22 -0.25
C SER A 145 11.69 58.64 0.77
N ASP A 146 12.60 57.74 1.14
CA ASP A 146 13.62 57.90 2.21
C ASP A 146 13.08 58.17 3.62
N ASP A 147 11.76 58.34 3.78
CA ASP A 147 11.10 58.58 5.04
C ASP A 147 10.87 57.27 5.81
N LEU A 148 11.97 56.65 6.24
CA LEU A 148 11.98 55.46 7.14
C LEU A 148 11.26 55.74 8.48
N ALA A 149 10.85 56.97 8.75
CA ALA A 149 10.27 57.41 10.02
C ALA A 149 8.76 57.10 10.21
N LEU A 150 8.03 56.68 9.17
CA LEU A 150 6.55 56.64 9.20
C LEU A 150 5.89 55.25 9.11
N GLU A 151 6.61 54.15 8.86
CA GLU A 151 5.98 52.82 8.91
C GLU A 151 5.69 52.39 10.36
N LYS A 152 4.41 52.45 10.75
CA LYS A 152 3.87 51.93 12.02
C LYS A 152 4.02 50.41 12.19
N ASN A 153 4.55 49.67 11.20
CA ASN A 153 4.72 48.22 11.20
C ASN A 153 6.19 47.78 11.06
N SER A 154 6.98 48.02 12.11
CA SER A 154 8.40 47.66 12.24
C SER A 154 8.76 46.17 12.03
N LYS A 155 7.77 45.26 11.96
CA LYS A 155 8.00 43.81 11.87
C LYS A 155 8.25 43.30 10.45
N SER A 156 7.79 44.03 9.42
CA SER A 156 7.87 43.56 8.02
C SER A 156 9.16 43.96 7.29
N LEU A 157 9.99 44.78 7.93
CA LEU A 157 11.12 45.48 7.33
C LEU A 157 12.45 45.00 7.93
N PHE A 158 13.38 44.63 7.05
CA PHE A 158 14.74 44.23 7.34
C PHE A 158 15.72 45.29 6.85
N VAL A 159 16.75 45.57 7.63
CA VAL A 159 17.92 46.33 7.18
C VAL A 159 19.12 45.40 7.23
N ILE A 160 19.72 45.15 6.09
CA ILE A 160 20.91 44.33 5.88
C ILE A 160 22.09 45.28 5.71
N GLY A 161 23.16 45.12 6.48
CA GLY A 161 24.27 46.07 6.45
C GLY A 161 25.37 45.70 7.42
N ASN A 162 26.48 46.42 7.39
CA ASN A 162 27.50 46.32 8.41
C ASN A 162 27.12 47.24 9.59
N PHE A 163 26.67 46.64 10.70
CA PHE A 163 26.21 47.39 11.87
C PHE A 163 27.23 47.35 13.02
N SER A 164 28.49 47.69 12.73
CA SER A 164 29.56 47.66 13.73
C SER A 164 29.39 48.62 14.92
N ARG A 165 28.48 49.62 14.87
CA ARG A 165 28.33 50.64 15.95
C ARG A 165 26.92 51.16 16.27
N VAL A 166 25.84 50.70 15.63
CA VAL A 166 24.48 51.24 15.89
C VAL A 166 23.43 50.13 15.87
N LYS A 167 22.73 49.92 17.00
CA LYS A 167 21.46 49.14 17.04
C LYS A 167 20.30 50.11 16.83
N LEU A 168 19.61 50.01 15.69
CA LEU A 168 18.34 50.71 15.50
C LEU A 168 17.26 49.93 16.25
N LYS A 169 16.69 50.51 17.32
CA LYS A 169 15.67 49.84 18.16
C LYS A 169 14.36 49.52 17.44
N SER A 170 14.14 50.10 16.25
CA SER A 170 12.84 50.08 15.55
C SER A 170 12.79 49.17 14.32
N PHE A 171 13.89 48.49 13.95
CA PHE A 171 13.96 47.69 12.71
C PHE A 171 14.65 46.34 12.93
N ARG A 172 14.28 45.30 12.17
CA ARG A 172 15.00 44.01 12.16
C ARG A 172 16.31 44.17 11.40
N MET A 173 17.44 43.83 12.03
CA MET A 173 18.78 44.03 11.44
C MET A 173 19.40 42.68 11.08
N TYR A 174 19.89 42.54 9.85
CA TYR A 174 20.66 41.39 9.39
C TYR A 174 22.12 41.83 9.23
N ASP A 175 22.94 41.51 10.24
CA ASP A 175 24.33 41.97 10.29
C ASP A 175 25.19 41.21 9.28
N LYS A 176 25.77 41.96 8.36
CA LYS A 176 26.61 41.45 7.28
C LYS A 176 27.85 42.32 7.20
N LYS A 177 28.94 41.86 7.82
CA LYS A 177 30.17 42.67 7.97
C LYS A 177 30.85 43.00 6.63
N ASP A 178 30.65 42.14 5.63
CA ASP A 178 31.34 42.19 4.34
C ASP A 178 30.70 43.18 3.35
N ILE A 179 29.49 43.70 3.63
CA ILE A 179 28.79 44.62 2.72
C ILE A 179 29.23 46.07 2.95
N LYS A 180 29.59 46.77 1.87
CA LYS A 180 29.93 48.20 1.87
C LYS A 180 28.72 49.06 1.47
N GLY A 181 27.67 49.00 2.29
CA GLY A 181 26.41 49.70 2.09
C GLY A 181 25.30 49.18 3.00
N LYS A 182 24.04 49.52 2.69
CA LYS A 182 22.84 48.95 3.32
C LYS A 182 21.86 48.46 2.26
N ILE A 183 21.22 47.33 2.49
CA ILE A 183 20.04 46.88 1.73
C ILE A 183 18.85 46.94 2.67
N VAL A 184 17.81 47.67 2.30
CA VAL A 184 16.54 47.64 2.99
C VAL A 184 15.66 46.60 2.29
N ALA A 185 15.01 45.71 3.03
CA ALA A 185 14.19 44.63 2.48
C ALA A 185 12.81 44.63 3.15
N LEU A 186 11.74 44.76 2.37
CA LEU A 186 10.35 44.71 2.83
C LEU A 186 9.70 43.40 2.37
N TYR A 187 9.23 42.56 3.29
CA TYR A 187 8.53 41.33 2.90
C TYR A 187 7.09 41.63 2.47
N VAL A 188 6.67 41.06 1.33
CA VAL A 188 5.31 41.20 0.81
C VAL A 188 4.63 39.82 0.76
N PRO A 189 3.79 39.48 1.78
CA PRO A 189 3.20 38.14 1.90
C PRO A 189 2.41 37.68 0.68
N SER A 190 1.69 38.59 0.01
CA SER A 190 0.80 38.26 -1.10
C SER A 190 1.50 37.70 -2.34
N ILE A 191 2.80 37.99 -2.49
CA ILE A 191 3.65 37.51 -3.60
C ILE A 191 4.79 36.61 -3.10
N SER A 192 4.84 36.37 -1.78
CA SER A 192 5.86 35.54 -1.12
C SER A 192 7.31 35.93 -1.48
N SER A 193 7.58 37.24 -1.59
CA SER A 193 8.91 37.78 -1.94
C SER A 193 9.24 39.02 -1.13
N PHE A 194 10.53 39.38 -1.06
CA PHE A 194 10.97 40.67 -0.52
C PHE A 194 11.06 41.71 -1.64
N LEU A 195 10.84 42.97 -1.31
CA LEU A 195 11.25 44.13 -2.10
C LEU A 195 12.51 44.68 -1.49
N ILE A 196 13.58 44.79 -2.28
CA ILE A 196 14.88 45.24 -1.80
C ILE A 196 15.26 46.57 -2.43
N ARG A 197 15.86 47.45 -1.63
CA ARG A 197 16.46 48.72 -2.07
C ARG A 197 17.88 48.80 -1.54
N TYR A 198 18.85 48.98 -2.43
CA TYR A 198 20.26 49.06 -2.05
C TYR A 198 20.75 50.50 -2.02
N SER A 199 21.45 50.87 -0.96
CA SER A 199 22.15 52.16 -0.79
C SER A 199 23.61 51.88 -0.45
N GLY A 200 24.51 52.00 -1.43
CA GLY A 200 25.94 51.77 -1.23
C GLY A 200 26.76 51.96 -2.51
N SER A 201 28.08 51.91 -2.37
CA SER A 201 29.03 52.12 -3.48
C SER A 201 29.62 50.82 -4.06
N GLN A 202 29.35 49.67 -3.43
CA GLN A 202 29.74 48.34 -3.93
C GLN A 202 28.76 47.88 -5.01
N GLU A 203 29.26 47.26 -6.06
CA GLU A 203 28.43 46.65 -7.09
C GLU A 203 27.81 45.35 -6.55
N LEU A 204 26.48 45.30 -6.43
CA LEU A 204 25.74 44.12 -6.00
C LEU A 204 24.97 43.54 -7.17
N HIS A 205 24.89 42.21 -7.24
CA HIS A 205 24.14 41.49 -8.25
C HIS A 205 22.99 40.73 -7.58
N LEU A 206 21.77 40.84 -8.12
CA LEU A 206 20.63 40.01 -7.76
C LEU A 206 20.36 39.04 -8.91
N ASN A 207 20.55 37.74 -8.70
CA ASN A 207 20.36 36.73 -9.75
C ASN A 207 21.09 37.09 -11.06
N LYS A 208 22.31 37.63 -10.96
CA LYS A 208 23.16 38.13 -12.07
C LYS A 208 22.73 39.48 -12.68
N GLN A 209 21.70 40.12 -12.16
CA GLN A 209 21.30 41.47 -12.55
C GLN A 209 21.96 42.50 -11.64
N ILE A 210 22.65 43.48 -12.22
CA ILE A 210 23.25 44.58 -11.47
C ILE A 210 22.14 45.35 -10.74
N LEU A 211 22.30 45.48 -9.42
CA LEU A 211 21.47 46.32 -8.56
C LEU A 211 22.02 47.75 -8.62
N PHE A 212 21.26 48.65 -9.23
CA PHE A 212 21.57 50.07 -9.19
C PHE A 212 21.13 50.65 -7.84
N PRO A 213 21.96 51.49 -7.20
CA PRO A 213 21.61 52.14 -5.94
C PRO A 213 20.29 52.93 -6.05
N GLU A 214 19.53 52.95 -4.95
CA GLU A 214 18.24 53.64 -4.81
C GLU A 214 17.09 53.16 -5.72
N ARG A 215 17.27 52.03 -6.42
CA ARG A 215 16.18 51.34 -7.14
C ARG A 215 15.62 50.19 -6.32
N VAL A 216 14.35 49.85 -6.55
CA VAL A 216 13.68 48.73 -5.90
C VAL A 216 13.64 47.52 -6.81
N TYR A 217 13.99 46.37 -6.26
CA TYR A 217 13.98 45.10 -6.97
C TYR A 217 13.17 44.06 -6.19
N GLN A 218 12.57 43.13 -6.91
CA GLN A 218 11.90 41.99 -6.30
C GLN A 218 12.92 40.88 -6.01
N PHE A 219 13.12 40.56 -4.73
CA PHE A 219 13.91 39.44 -4.27
C PHE A 219 12.99 38.25 -3.98
N ALA A 220 12.86 37.35 -4.95
CA ALA A 220 11.94 36.21 -4.90
C ALA A 220 12.61 34.91 -4.43
N LEU A 221 11.79 33.87 -4.22
CA LEU A 221 12.20 32.56 -3.74
C LEU A 221 13.25 31.91 -4.67
N GLY A 222 14.39 31.49 -4.10
CA GLY A 222 15.56 31.03 -4.86
C GLY A 222 16.52 32.14 -5.28
N GLY A 223 16.19 33.40 -4.98
CA GLY A 223 17.05 34.54 -5.29
C GLY A 223 18.33 34.57 -4.47
N VAL A 224 19.39 35.11 -5.05
CA VAL A 224 20.69 35.36 -4.40
C VAL A 224 21.15 36.79 -4.67
N ILE A 225 21.54 37.49 -3.61
CA ILE A 225 22.28 38.76 -3.69
C ILE A 225 23.75 38.48 -3.43
N GLU A 226 24.62 38.87 -4.34
CA GLU A 226 26.05 38.61 -4.28
C GLU A 226 26.88 39.82 -4.70
N ALA A 227 28.15 39.83 -4.30
CA ALA A 227 29.13 40.84 -4.66
C ALA A 227 30.53 40.22 -4.60
N ASN A 228 31.51 40.86 -5.24
CA ASN A 228 32.90 40.45 -5.10
C ASN A 228 33.34 40.52 -3.63
N GLU A 229 33.93 39.43 -3.12
CA GLU A 229 34.41 39.29 -1.74
C GLU A 229 33.34 39.41 -0.65
N MET A 230 32.07 39.13 -0.98
CA MET A 230 30.96 39.14 -0.03
C MET A 230 30.34 37.75 0.07
N THR A 231 30.06 37.30 1.31
CA THR A 231 29.26 36.10 1.51
C THR A 231 27.84 36.29 0.94
N PRO A 232 27.35 35.46 0.00
CA PRO A 232 26.05 35.68 -0.63
C PRO A 232 24.90 35.74 0.38
N ILE A 233 23.83 36.45 0.02
CA ILE A 233 22.59 36.52 0.78
C ILE A 233 21.54 35.77 -0.02
N TYR A 234 21.10 34.62 0.50
CA TYR A 234 20.05 33.82 -0.10
C TYR A 234 18.69 34.27 0.41
N PHE A 235 17.68 34.22 -0.47
CA PHE A 235 16.30 34.52 -0.11
C PHE A 235 15.84 33.64 1.06
N ALA A 236 16.18 32.35 1.02
CA ALA A 236 15.78 31.38 2.04
C ALA A 236 16.30 31.77 3.42
N ASP A 237 17.52 32.28 3.52
CA ASP A 237 18.12 32.69 4.79
C ASP A 237 17.41 33.93 5.35
N LEU A 238 17.20 34.95 4.52
CA LEU A 238 16.48 36.18 4.91
C LEU A 238 15.02 35.88 5.28
N TYR A 239 14.37 34.98 4.53
CA TYR A 239 12.99 34.57 4.79
C TYR A 239 12.86 33.73 6.07
N THR A 240 13.81 32.82 6.32
CA THR A 240 13.84 32.05 7.57
C THR A 240 13.97 32.98 8.77
N ASP A 241 14.82 34.00 8.65
CA ASP A 241 15.00 35.02 9.68
C ASP A 241 13.78 35.91 9.86
N PHE A 242 13.07 36.24 8.77
CA PHE A 242 11.78 36.93 8.81
C PHE A 242 10.72 36.14 9.58
N CYS A 243 10.67 34.83 9.36
CA CYS A 243 9.73 33.91 9.99
C CYS A 243 10.09 33.51 11.44
N LYS A 244 11.24 33.95 12.00
CA LYS A 244 11.77 33.49 13.30
C LYS A 244 10.83 33.65 14.50
N GLU A 245 9.81 34.49 14.43
CA GLU A 245 8.88 34.77 15.54
C GLU A 245 7.47 34.14 15.37
N ASP A 246 7.09 33.63 14.19
CA ASP A 246 5.69 33.25 13.92
C ASP A 246 5.43 31.75 13.67
N ILE A 247 6.44 30.85 13.63
CA ILE A 247 6.22 29.43 13.26
C ILE A 247 6.92 28.43 14.17
N ASP A 248 6.19 27.37 14.53
CA ASP A 248 6.68 26.11 15.10
C ASP A 248 7.90 25.58 14.34
N ARG A 249 9.10 25.75 14.92
CA ARG A 249 10.35 25.34 14.27
C ARG A 249 10.45 23.81 14.27
N LEU A 250 10.27 23.20 13.11
CA LEU A 250 10.64 21.79 12.87
C LEU A 250 12.13 21.69 12.55
N GLU A 251 12.80 20.73 13.18
CA GLU A 251 14.21 20.45 13.03
C GLU A 251 14.47 18.94 13.11
N LEU A 252 15.10 18.39 12.07
CA LEU A 252 15.59 17.02 12.05
C LEU A 252 17.12 17.04 12.19
N VAL A 253 17.65 16.38 13.21
CA VAL A 253 19.09 16.29 13.47
C VAL A 253 19.54 14.85 13.43
N ALA A 254 20.49 14.53 12.57
CA ALA A 254 21.28 13.31 12.67
C ALA A 254 22.55 13.65 13.44
N GLN A 255 22.80 12.97 14.55
CA GLN A 255 24.00 13.16 15.35
C GLN A 255 24.77 11.84 15.44
N ASP A 256 25.96 11.83 14.87
CA ASP A 256 26.92 10.74 14.94
C ASP A 256 26.36 9.40 14.44
N VAL A 257 25.43 9.46 13.47
CA VAL A 257 24.65 8.31 13.01
C VAL A 257 25.53 7.37 12.20
N GLU A 258 25.54 6.09 12.60
CA GLU A 258 26.21 5.02 11.87
C GLU A 258 25.29 3.81 11.70
N LYS A 259 25.35 3.16 10.53
CA LYS A 259 24.64 1.92 10.25
C LYS A 259 25.53 0.97 9.46
N THR A 260 25.69 -0.26 9.94
CA THR A 260 26.39 -1.34 9.23
C THR A 260 25.55 -2.61 9.22
N PHE A 261 25.66 -3.40 8.15
CA PHE A 261 24.98 -4.70 8.06
C PHE A 261 25.92 -5.82 8.53
N LYS A 262 25.35 -6.85 9.18
CA LYS A 262 26.14 -7.95 9.73
C LYS A 262 26.98 -8.62 8.64
N GLY A 263 28.29 -8.73 8.88
CA GLY A 263 29.24 -9.39 7.97
C GLY A 263 29.65 -8.55 6.75
N THR A 264 29.28 -7.26 6.67
CA THR A 264 29.70 -6.38 5.59
C THR A 264 30.19 -5.02 6.12
N ASN A 265 31.05 -4.36 5.35
CA ASN A 265 31.46 -2.97 5.61
C ASN A 265 30.48 -1.95 5.00
N LEU A 266 29.38 -2.42 4.42
CA LEU A 266 28.38 -1.61 3.71
C LEU A 266 27.40 -0.97 4.68
N GLY A 267 26.99 0.26 4.38
CA GLY A 267 25.99 0.99 5.15
C GLY A 267 26.22 2.50 5.10
N VAL A 268 26.16 3.15 6.26
CA VAL A 268 26.37 4.59 6.44
C VAL A 268 27.39 4.77 7.56
N LYS A 269 28.46 5.51 7.29
CA LYS A 269 29.49 5.82 8.28
C LYS A 269 29.09 7.03 9.11
N LYS A 270 29.73 7.15 10.28
CA LYS A 270 29.41 8.15 11.30
C LYS A 270 29.26 9.55 10.68
N LEU A 271 28.03 10.08 10.63
CA LEU A 271 27.76 11.40 10.06
C LEU A 271 26.79 12.20 10.93
N SER A 272 26.95 13.52 10.87
CA SER A 272 26.10 14.47 11.58
C SER A 272 25.64 15.55 10.62
N PHE A 273 24.36 15.92 10.67
CA PHE A 273 23.80 17.04 9.92
C PHE A 273 22.45 17.46 10.50
N LYS A 274 21.96 18.62 10.06
CA LYS A 274 20.71 19.22 10.53
C LYS A 274 19.86 19.69 9.34
N VAL A 275 18.55 19.57 9.43
CA VAL A 275 17.61 20.11 8.43
C VAL A 275 16.50 20.83 9.15
N LYS A 276 16.16 22.03 8.70
CA LYS A 276 15.13 22.87 9.31
C LYS A 276 13.88 22.90 8.44
N SER A 277 12.76 23.25 9.06
CA SER A 277 11.50 23.61 8.38
C SER A 277 11.76 24.51 7.17
N ARG A 278 11.00 24.31 6.09
CA ARG A 278 11.12 25.04 4.82
C ARG A 278 12.34 24.75 3.97
N GLN A 279 13.16 23.77 4.35
CA GLN A 279 14.30 23.34 3.55
C GLN A 279 13.96 22.09 2.73
N LEU A 280 14.33 22.14 1.45
CA LEU A 280 14.43 21.00 0.55
C LEU A 280 15.89 20.54 0.50
N MET A 281 16.16 19.38 1.09
CA MET A 281 17.49 18.78 1.11
C MET A 281 17.61 17.67 0.06
N ALA A 282 18.69 17.67 -0.70
CA ALA A 282 19.06 16.57 -1.59
C ALA A 282 20.17 15.71 -0.98
N VAL A 283 19.99 14.39 -1.02
CA VAL A 283 21.03 13.39 -0.77
C VAL A 283 21.46 12.82 -2.10
N MET A 284 22.74 12.99 -2.44
CA MET A 284 23.30 12.66 -3.74
C MET A 284 24.50 11.73 -3.60
N GLY A 285 24.73 10.90 -4.61
CA GLY A 285 25.83 9.94 -4.65
C GLY A 285 25.57 8.84 -5.68
N ARG A 286 26.58 8.04 -6.02
CA ARG A 286 26.42 6.91 -6.96
C ARG A 286 25.51 5.83 -6.39
N SER A 287 25.01 4.93 -7.23
CA SER A 287 24.31 3.72 -6.76
C SER A 287 25.21 2.91 -5.80
N GLY A 288 24.64 2.39 -4.71
CA GLY A 288 25.39 1.60 -3.71
C GLY A 288 26.14 2.39 -2.62
N THR A 289 26.11 3.72 -2.63
CA THR A 289 26.77 4.59 -1.62
C THR A 289 26.08 4.67 -0.26
N GLY A 290 24.97 3.93 -0.04
CA GLY A 290 24.27 3.91 1.25
C GLY A 290 23.11 4.90 1.40
N LYS A 291 22.69 5.61 0.35
CA LYS A 291 21.57 6.57 0.37
C LYS A 291 20.26 6.00 0.93
N THR A 292 19.82 4.84 0.40
CA THR A 292 18.61 4.15 0.89
C THR A 292 18.77 3.67 2.34
N THR A 293 19.99 3.27 2.74
CA THR A 293 20.29 2.90 4.13
C THR A 293 20.14 4.10 5.06
N LEU A 294 20.65 5.27 4.65
CA LEU A 294 20.49 6.52 5.39
C LEU A 294 19.00 6.89 5.51
N PHE A 295 18.25 6.84 4.42
CA PHE A 295 16.80 7.08 4.41
C PHE A 295 16.05 6.16 5.38
N ASN A 296 16.38 4.86 5.40
CA ASN A 296 15.77 3.92 6.32
C ASN A 296 16.06 4.25 7.79
N VAL A 297 17.25 4.79 8.09
CA VAL A 297 17.59 5.24 9.45
C VAL A 297 16.84 6.52 9.80
N LEU A 298 16.88 7.54 8.94
CA LEU A 298 16.24 8.84 9.18
C LEU A 298 14.71 8.76 9.29
N SER A 299 14.09 7.83 8.55
CA SER A 299 12.65 7.59 8.59
C SER A 299 12.20 6.64 9.71
N GLY A 300 13.15 6.06 10.46
CA GLY A 300 12.86 5.15 11.56
C GLY A 300 12.57 3.69 11.17
N ILE A 301 12.67 3.32 9.88
CA ILE A 301 12.54 1.93 9.39
C ILE A 301 13.64 1.04 9.98
N ALA A 302 14.88 1.53 10.01
CA ALA A 302 16.05 0.83 10.53
C ALA A 302 16.62 1.57 11.74
N LYS A 303 17.01 0.82 12.78
CA LYS A 303 17.74 1.40 13.93
C LYS A 303 19.23 1.58 13.57
N PRO A 304 19.85 2.72 13.92
CA PRO A 304 21.29 2.89 13.78
C PRO A 304 22.05 1.94 14.72
N ASN A 305 23.31 1.68 14.41
CA ASN A 305 24.23 0.93 15.26
C ASN A 305 24.85 1.84 16.33
N SER A 306 25.11 3.10 16.00
CA SER A 306 25.59 4.14 16.90
C SER A 306 25.01 5.51 16.49
N GLY A 307 25.01 6.47 17.41
CA GLY A 307 24.41 7.79 17.19
C GLY A 307 22.88 7.82 17.28
N HIS A 308 22.32 9.01 17.07
CA HIS A 308 20.91 9.29 17.32
C HIS A 308 20.32 10.20 16.22
N VAL A 309 19.03 10.00 15.93
CA VAL A 309 18.24 10.89 15.08
C VAL A 309 17.22 11.58 15.98
N TYR A 310 17.15 12.90 15.92
CA TYR A 310 16.25 13.73 16.72
C TYR A 310 15.29 14.50 15.83
N LEU A 311 14.04 14.61 16.26
CA LEU A 311 13.04 15.52 15.70
C LEU A 311 12.64 16.50 16.81
N ASN A 312 12.97 17.78 16.66
CA ASN A 312 12.82 18.83 17.70
C ASN A 312 13.39 18.43 19.07
N GLY A 313 14.56 17.77 19.08
CA GLY A 313 15.20 17.28 20.31
C GLY A 313 14.66 15.95 20.83
N HIS A 314 13.56 15.41 20.29
CA HIS A 314 13.07 14.09 20.65
C HIS A 314 13.75 12.98 19.85
N ASN A 315 14.37 12.02 20.53
CA ASN A 315 15.01 10.88 19.90
C ASN A 315 13.97 10.03 19.15
N LEU A 316 14.15 9.92 17.83
CA LEU A 316 13.24 9.26 16.91
C LEU A 316 13.07 7.78 17.23
N HIS A 317 14.17 7.04 17.41
CA HIS A 317 14.15 5.58 17.53
C HIS A 317 13.67 5.07 18.89
N GLU A 318 13.68 5.94 19.91
CA GLU A 318 13.12 5.68 21.23
C GLU A 318 11.63 6.03 21.31
N ASN A 319 11.20 7.09 20.61
CA ASN A 319 9.82 7.58 20.61
C ASN A 319 9.08 7.31 19.28
N LEU A 320 9.45 6.24 18.59
CA LEU A 320 8.98 5.90 17.25
C LEU A 320 7.45 5.92 17.13
N ASP A 321 6.73 5.33 18.08
CA ASP A 321 5.26 5.23 18.02
C ASP A 321 4.55 6.59 18.00
N LYS A 322 5.13 7.60 18.66
CA LYS A 322 4.61 8.98 18.67
C LYS A 322 5.08 9.74 17.43
N LEU A 323 6.38 9.69 17.15
CA LEU A 323 7.01 10.52 16.12
C LEU A 323 6.76 10.04 14.69
N LYS A 324 6.48 8.75 14.47
CA LYS A 324 6.21 8.16 13.14
C LYS A 324 5.00 8.79 12.43
N ARG A 325 4.08 9.43 13.16
CA ARG A 325 2.95 10.16 12.56
C ARG A 325 3.38 11.46 11.87
N HIS A 326 4.49 12.04 12.32
CA HIS A 326 5.10 13.24 11.76
C HIS A 326 6.00 12.95 10.55
N LEU A 327 6.33 11.68 10.31
CA LEU A 327 7.15 11.25 9.19
C LEU A 327 6.28 10.70 8.05
N GLY A 328 6.63 11.08 6.82
CA GLY A 328 6.10 10.49 5.60
C GLY A 328 7.21 9.94 4.72
N TYR A 329 6.96 8.82 4.05
CA TYR A 329 7.95 8.16 3.19
C TYR A 329 7.34 7.80 1.84
N VAL A 330 7.86 8.41 0.77
CA VAL A 330 7.49 8.10 -0.61
C VAL A 330 8.57 7.21 -1.22
N PRO A 331 8.28 5.90 -1.45
CA PRO A 331 9.25 4.99 -2.05
C PRO A 331 9.50 5.26 -3.53
N GLN A 332 10.59 4.68 -4.04
CA GLN A 332 10.92 4.70 -5.47
C GLN A 332 9.80 4.07 -6.32
N GLU A 333 9.32 2.89 -5.93
CA GLU A 333 8.19 2.20 -6.58
C GLU A 333 6.86 2.90 -6.30
N ASP A 334 6.00 2.99 -7.32
CA ASP A 334 4.64 3.51 -7.16
C ASP A 334 3.71 2.46 -6.55
N LEU A 335 3.44 2.57 -5.25
CA LEU A 335 2.62 1.63 -4.48
C LEU A 335 1.12 1.97 -4.57
N LEU A 336 0.58 1.99 -5.79
CA LEU A 336 -0.82 2.35 -6.06
C LEU A 336 -1.71 1.10 -6.19
N ILE A 337 -3.01 1.25 -5.92
CA ILE A 337 -4.00 0.22 -6.25
C ILE A 337 -4.45 0.46 -7.69
N GLU A 338 -4.02 -0.42 -8.58
CA GLU A 338 -4.10 -0.25 -10.04
C GLU A 338 -5.55 -0.31 -10.55
N GLU A 339 -6.41 -1.11 -9.92
CA GLU A 339 -7.80 -1.30 -10.32
C GLU A 339 -8.71 -0.12 -9.95
N LEU A 340 -8.30 0.70 -8.97
CA LEU A 340 -9.06 1.83 -8.48
C LEU A 340 -8.77 3.10 -9.28
N THR A 341 -9.69 4.07 -9.20
CA THR A 341 -9.48 5.40 -9.78
C THR A 341 -8.48 6.23 -8.98
N VAL A 342 -7.97 7.30 -9.60
CA VAL A 342 -7.10 8.30 -8.94
C VAL A 342 -7.78 8.86 -7.68
N PHE A 343 -9.07 9.23 -7.78
CA PHE A 343 -9.86 9.69 -6.64
C PHE A 343 -10.02 8.63 -5.55
N GLN A 344 -10.36 7.39 -5.94
CA GLN A 344 -10.59 6.30 -4.98
C GLN A 344 -9.32 5.94 -4.20
N ASN A 345 -8.16 5.94 -4.84
CA ASN A 345 -6.88 5.73 -4.18
C ASN A 345 -6.69 6.73 -3.04
N LEU A 346 -6.84 8.03 -3.32
CA LEU A 346 -6.72 9.09 -2.32
C LEU A 346 -7.81 9.02 -1.26
N LYS A 347 -9.07 8.76 -1.64
CA LYS A 347 -10.19 8.65 -0.69
C LYS A 347 -9.96 7.54 0.33
N PHE A 348 -9.53 6.36 -0.10
CA PHE A 348 -9.24 5.27 0.85
C PHE A 348 -8.01 5.57 1.72
N GLY A 349 -6.98 6.22 1.16
CA GLY A 349 -5.83 6.70 1.94
C GLY A 349 -6.26 7.68 3.04
N ALA A 350 -7.04 8.70 2.67
CA ALA A 350 -7.59 9.69 3.60
C ALA A 350 -8.44 9.06 4.70
N GLN A 351 -9.35 8.14 4.35
CA GLN A 351 -10.21 7.46 5.32
C GLN A 351 -9.43 6.67 6.38
N LEU A 352 -8.23 6.20 6.07
CA LEU A 352 -7.37 5.46 7.00
C LEU A 352 -6.48 6.36 7.87
N CYS A 353 -6.40 7.66 7.58
CA CYS A 353 -5.51 8.59 8.28
C CYS A 353 -6.16 9.88 8.77
N ARG A 354 -7.44 10.13 8.45
CA ARG A 354 -8.23 11.31 8.84
C ARG A 354 -9.59 10.89 9.42
N ASP A 355 -9.56 10.17 10.53
CA ASP A 355 -10.76 9.79 11.29
C ASP A 355 -11.52 11.00 11.87
N ASP A 356 -10.84 12.14 12.04
CA ASP A 356 -11.34 13.43 12.51
C ASP A 356 -12.35 14.09 11.55
N LEU A 357 -12.38 13.66 10.29
CA LEU A 357 -13.18 14.28 9.24
C LEU A 357 -14.46 13.49 8.91
N SER A 358 -15.51 14.20 8.52
CA SER A 358 -16.70 13.57 7.95
C SER A 358 -16.43 13.02 6.54
N GLU A 359 -17.30 12.15 6.01
CA GLU A 359 -17.11 11.63 4.65
C GLU A 359 -17.13 12.76 3.60
N LYS A 360 -17.89 13.84 3.81
CA LYS A 360 -17.93 15.01 2.92
C LYS A 360 -16.62 15.80 2.98
N ASP A 361 -16.10 16.04 4.17
CA ASP A 361 -14.84 16.79 4.35
C ASP A 361 -13.65 16.00 3.79
N ILE A 362 -13.68 14.66 3.88
CA ILE A 362 -12.71 13.79 3.21
C ILE A 362 -12.78 13.96 1.70
N GLU A 363 -13.98 14.00 1.11
CA GLU A 363 -14.12 14.20 -0.33
C GLU A 363 -13.61 15.58 -0.77
N GLU A 364 -13.91 16.64 -0.02
CA GLU A 364 -13.40 17.98 -0.30
C GLU A 364 -11.87 18.03 -0.16
N LEU A 365 -11.30 17.43 0.88
CA LEU A 365 -9.85 17.30 1.06
C LEU A 365 -9.19 16.57 -0.11
N VAL A 366 -9.80 15.48 -0.59
CA VAL A 366 -9.29 14.72 -1.73
C VAL A 366 -9.35 15.55 -3.01
N LEU A 367 -10.47 16.24 -3.28
CA LEU A 367 -10.61 17.09 -4.47
C LEU A 367 -9.62 18.25 -4.46
N LYS A 368 -9.42 18.90 -3.29
CA LYS A 368 -8.41 19.94 -3.11
C LYS A 368 -7.00 19.39 -3.37
N THR A 369 -6.67 18.23 -2.78
CA THR A 369 -5.37 17.57 -3.02
C THR A 369 -5.18 17.23 -4.50
N LEU A 370 -6.21 16.75 -5.18
CA LEU A 370 -6.13 16.49 -6.63
C LEU A 370 -5.89 17.76 -7.45
N LEU A 371 -6.49 18.88 -7.06
CA LEU A 371 -6.25 20.18 -7.70
C LEU A 371 -4.81 20.64 -7.49
N ASP A 372 -4.32 20.62 -6.25
CA ASP A 372 -2.97 21.05 -5.87
C ASP A 372 -1.87 20.27 -6.61
N PHE A 373 -2.15 19.01 -6.98
CA PHE A 373 -1.21 18.13 -7.69
C PHE A 373 -1.44 18.08 -9.20
N GLY A 374 -2.39 18.85 -9.74
CA GLY A 374 -2.74 18.84 -11.16
C GLY A 374 -3.28 17.49 -11.67
N LEU A 375 -4.04 16.80 -10.82
CA LEU A 375 -4.64 15.48 -11.08
C LEU A 375 -6.17 15.50 -11.15
N LEU A 376 -6.81 16.66 -10.93
CA LEU A 376 -8.28 16.77 -10.89
C LEU A 376 -8.95 16.31 -12.18
N ASN A 377 -8.36 16.61 -13.33
CA ASN A 377 -8.90 16.25 -14.64
C ASN A 377 -8.91 14.74 -14.91
N ILE A 378 -8.10 13.96 -14.16
CA ILE A 378 -7.99 12.51 -14.30
C ILE A 378 -8.58 11.76 -13.10
N LYS A 379 -9.33 12.44 -12.23
CA LYS A 379 -9.81 11.89 -10.95
C LYS A 379 -10.60 10.58 -11.10
N ASP A 380 -11.37 10.45 -12.18
CA ASP A 380 -12.24 9.30 -12.44
C ASP A 380 -11.58 8.22 -13.32
N LEU A 381 -10.36 8.48 -13.83
CA LEU A 381 -9.59 7.48 -14.56
C LEU A 381 -9.03 6.44 -13.60
N ARG A 382 -8.98 5.18 -14.06
CA ARG A 382 -8.26 4.10 -13.37
C ARG A 382 -6.77 4.36 -13.40
N VAL A 383 -6.08 3.93 -12.35
CA VAL A 383 -4.62 4.08 -12.29
C VAL A 383 -3.92 3.17 -13.30
N GLY A 384 -4.43 1.94 -13.48
CA GLY A 384 -3.84 0.96 -14.40
C GLY A 384 -2.47 0.42 -13.93
N SER A 385 -1.96 -0.58 -14.64
CA SER A 385 -0.62 -1.12 -14.38
C SER A 385 0.44 -0.36 -15.18
N PRO A 386 1.74 -0.51 -14.90
CA PRO A 386 2.79 0.07 -15.75
C PRO A 386 2.75 -0.42 -17.21
N LEU A 387 2.15 -1.60 -17.46
CA LEU A 387 1.93 -2.17 -18.80
C LEU A 387 0.64 -1.64 -19.44
N ASP A 388 -0.40 -1.44 -18.62
CA ASP A 388 -1.68 -0.85 -19.00
C ASP A 388 -1.69 0.65 -18.70
N LYS A 389 -1.01 1.41 -19.56
CA LYS A 389 -0.72 2.84 -19.38
C LYS A 389 -1.98 3.71 -19.53
N VAL A 390 -2.82 3.73 -18.50
CA VAL A 390 -4.00 4.61 -18.43
C VAL A 390 -3.60 6.05 -18.04
N ILE A 391 -2.73 6.21 -17.04
CA ILE A 391 -2.18 7.51 -16.63
C ILE A 391 -0.66 7.54 -16.84
N SER A 392 -0.10 8.74 -17.07
CA SER A 392 1.33 8.91 -17.36
C SER A 392 2.22 8.63 -16.13
N GLY A 393 3.49 8.29 -16.35
CA GLY A 393 4.44 8.06 -15.25
C GLY A 393 4.56 9.25 -14.29
N GLY A 394 4.59 10.48 -14.83
CA GLY A 394 4.57 11.71 -14.03
C GLY A 394 3.31 11.85 -13.18
N GLN A 395 2.13 11.54 -13.75
CA GLN A 395 0.86 11.55 -13.01
C GLN A 395 0.83 10.49 -11.91
N ARG A 396 1.37 9.29 -12.16
CA ARG A 396 1.50 8.23 -11.14
C ARG A 396 2.38 8.68 -9.97
N LYS A 397 3.53 9.27 -10.26
CA LYS A 397 4.45 9.75 -9.23
C LYS A 397 3.82 10.87 -8.40
N ARG A 398 3.13 11.82 -9.04
CA ARG A 398 2.36 12.87 -8.33
C ARG A 398 1.27 12.29 -7.45
N LEU A 399 0.52 11.28 -7.92
CA LEU A 399 -0.49 10.60 -7.11
C LEU A 399 0.13 9.88 -5.91
N ASN A 400 1.29 9.24 -6.09
CA ASN A 400 2.00 8.56 -5.01
C ASN A 400 2.47 9.55 -3.93
N ILE A 401 2.97 10.72 -4.33
CA ILE A 401 3.34 11.81 -3.39
C ILE A 401 2.09 12.38 -2.70
N ALA A 402 0.99 12.59 -3.44
CA ALA A 402 -0.29 13.07 -2.89
C ALA A 402 -0.86 12.13 -1.81
N LEU A 403 -0.73 10.82 -2.00
CA LEU A 403 -1.17 9.80 -1.05
C LEU A 403 -0.43 9.87 0.29
N GLU A 404 0.83 10.28 0.28
CA GLU A 404 1.58 10.47 1.53
C GLU A 404 1.25 11.82 2.17
N LEU A 405 1.04 12.86 1.36
CA LEU A 405 0.76 14.22 1.86
C LEU A 405 -0.65 14.42 2.36
N ILE A 406 -1.61 13.57 1.98
CA ILE A 406 -2.97 13.63 2.54
C ILE A 406 -2.99 13.38 4.05
N ARG A 407 -1.95 12.72 4.58
CA ARG A 407 -1.70 12.56 6.02
C ARG A 407 -1.19 13.82 6.71
N ARG A 408 -0.63 14.77 5.94
CA ARG A 408 0.12 15.95 6.42
C ARG A 408 1.31 15.60 7.34
N PRO A 409 2.32 14.88 6.83
CA PRO A 409 3.57 14.66 7.57
C PRO A 409 4.39 15.95 7.67
N ASP A 410 5.09 16.16 8.78
CA ASP A 410 5.98 17.31 8.99
C ASP A 410 7.32 17.14 8.28
N VAL A 411 7.82 15.90 8.23
CA VAL A 411 9.05 15.50 7.54
C VAL A 411 8.69 14.52 6.43
N LEU A 412 8.98 14.87 5.19
CA LEU A 412 8.73 14.05 4.01
C LEU A 412 10.05 13.55 3.43
N PHE A 413 10.21 12.22 3.42
CA PHE A 413 11.30 11.54 2.71
C PHE A 413 10.81 11.08 1.35
N VAL A 414 11.52 11.42 0.27
CA VAL A 414 11.15 11.04 -1.09
C VAL A 414 12.31 10.34 -1.79
N ASP A 415 12.13 9.06 -2.10
CA ASP A 415 13.18 8.21 -2.68
C ASP A 415 13.10 8.22 -4.21
N GLU A 416 14.15 8.71 -4.86
CA GLU A 416 14.30 8.83 -6.32
C GLU A 416 13.06 9.36 -7.06
N PRO A 417 12.59 10.59 -6.75
CA PRO A 417 11.36 11.14 -7.33
C PRO A 417 11.40 11.35 -8.85
N THR A 418 12.59 11.50 -9.41
CA THR A 418 12.81 11.85 -10.83
C THR A 418 13.14 10.64 -11.70
N SER A 419 13.26 9.44 -11.11
CA SER A 419 13.63 8.23 -11.83
C SER A 419 12.52 7.79 -12.79
N GLY A 420 12.87 7.52 -14.05
CA GLY A 420 11.92 7.10 -15.09
C GLY A 420 10.98 8.19 -15.61
N LEU A 421 11.23 9.47 -15.28
CA LEU A 421 10.44 10.61 -15.76
C LEU A 421 11.13 11.37 -16.90
N SER A 422 10.34 12.09 -17.69
CA SER A 422 10.86 13.10 -18.61
C SER A 422 11.48 14.27 -17.83
N SER A 423 12.38 15.04 -18.44
CA SER A 423 12.99 16.22 -17.82
C SER A 423 11.94 17.24 -17.35
N SER A 424 10.90 17.48 -18.17
CA SER A 424 9.78 18.35 -17.84
C SER A 424 8.96 17.86 -16.65
N ASP A 425 8.64 16.56 -16.59
CA ASP A 425 7.89 15.98 -15.47
C ASP A 425 8.70 15.97 -14.18
N ALA A 426 10.01 15.68 -14.27
CA ALA A 426 10.92 15.75 -13.13
C ALA A 426 10.98 17.17 -12.54
N LEU A 427 11.05 18.20 -13.40
CA LEU A 427 10.96 19.61 -12.98
C LEU A 427 9.68 19.92 -12.22
N LEU A 428 8.55 19.46 -12.73
CA LEU A 428 7.27 19.71 -12.07
C LEU A 428 7.17 19.01 -10.71
N VAL A 429 7.68 17.77 -10.59
CA VAL A 429 7.73 17.05 -9.31
C VAL A 429 8.64 17.75 -8.28
N ILE A 430 9.82 18.20 -8.67
CA ILE A 430 10.72 18.91 -7.74
C ILE A 430 10.16 20.28 -7.34
N LYS A 431 9.55 21.03 -8.27
CA LYS A 431 8.86 22.29 -7.95
C LYS A 431 7.75 22.09 -6.93
N LEU A 432 6.96 21.04 -7.08
CA LEU A 432 5.93 20.66 -6.11
C LEU A 432 6.53 20.35 -4.73
N LEU A 433 7.61 19.55 -4.67
CA LEU A 433 8.32 19.26 -3.42
C LEU A 433 8.92 20.53 -2.77
N LYS A 434 9.39 21.47 -3.58
CA LYS A 434 9.86 22.78 -3.10
C LYS A 434 8.72 23.61 -2.52
N GLN A 435 7.54 23.60 -3.14
CA GLN A 435 6.35 24.26 -2.61
C GLN A 435 5.92 23.66 -1.27
N ILE A 436 5.92 22.33 -1.16
CA ILE A 436 5.62 21.61 0.09
C ILE A 436 6.61 22.01 1.18
N ALA A 437 7.91 22.06 0.89
CA ALA A 437 8.89 22.58 1.83
C ALA A 437 8.51 24.01 2.25
N GLY A 438 8.26 24.92 1.30
CA GLY A 438 7.88 26.31 1.57
C GLY A 438 6.66 26.50 2.48
N MET A 439 5.74 25.52 2.53
CA MET A 439 4.58 25.52 3.43
C MET A 439 4.93 25.24 4.91
N GLY A 440 6.16 24.84 5.22
CA GLY A 440 6.63 24.58 6.58
C GLY A 440 7.22 23.17 6.79
N ASN A 441 7.10 22.29 5.81
CA ASN A 441 7.59 20.92 5.91
C ASN A 441 9.12 20.85 5.76
N ILE A 442 9.72 19.81 6.32
CA ILE A 442 11.07 19.36 5.97
C ILE A 442 10.93 18.36 4.82
N VAL A 443 11.62 18.58 3.71
CA VAL A 443 11.61 17.62 2.59
C VAL A 443 13.02 17.15 2.30
N ILE A 444 13.26 15.85 2.38
CA ILE A 444 14.55 15.23 2.11
C ILE A 444 14.37 14.28 0.94
N ILE A 445 15.11 14.51 -0.14
CA ILE A 445 15.03 13.71 -1.35
C ILE A 445 16.32 12.94 -1.60
N ASN A 446 16.20 11.71 -2.08
CA ASN A 446 17.33 10.95 -2.60
C ASN A 446 17.34 11.10 -4.12
N ILE A 447 18.45 11.55 -4.70
CA ILE A 447 18.58 11.76 -6.15
C ILE A 447 19.94 11.28 -6.67
N HIS A 448 19.94 10.57 -7.79
CA HIS A 448 21.17 10.03 -8.37
C HIS A 448 21.97 11.11 -9.10
N GLN A 449 21.36 11.82 -10.05
CA GLN A 449 21.96 12.90 -10.84
C GLN A 449 20.85 13.86 -11.34
N PRO A 450 20.60 15.00 -10.66
CA PRO A 450 19.63 15.98 -11.14
C PRO A 450 20.18 16.76 -12.36
N PRO A 451 19.35 17.18 -13.32
CA PRO A 451 19.67 18.28 -14.22
C PRO A 451 20.06 19.57 -13.46
N SER A 452 20.89 20.43 -14.08
CA SER A 452 21.37 21.68 -13.48
C SER A 452 20.22 22.58 -12.97
N ASP A 453 19.13 22.69 -13.73
CA ASP A 453 17.96 23.50 -13.33
C ASP A 453 17.27 22.96 -12.07
N LEU A 454 17.31 21.64 -11.82
CA LEU A 454 16.80 21.03 -10.60
C LEU A 454 17.75 21.23 -9.42
N PHE A 455 19.05 21.15 -9.69
CA PHE A 455 20.09 21.26 -8.67
C PHE A 455 20.03 22.60 -7.93
N MET A 456 19.62 23.67 -8.62
CA MET A 456 19.45 25.02 -8.07
C MET A 456 18.24 25.16 -7.13
N LEU A 457 17.32 24.20 -7.09
CA LEU A 457 16.12 24.28 -6.24
C LEU A 457 16.35 23.79 -4.81
N PHE A 458 17.46 23.08 -4.56
CA PHE A 458 17.80 22.53 -3.25
C PHE A 458 18.38 23.60 -2.32
N ASP A 459 17.96 23.57 -1.05
CA ASP A 459 18.51 24.45 -0.01
C ASP A 459 19.73 23.84 0.67
N LYS A 460 19.76 22.50 0.76
CA LYS A 460 20.85 21.72 1.35
C LYS A 460 21.21 20.53 0.46
N LEU A 461 22.49 20.22 0.40
CA LEU A 461 23.03 19.06 -0.32
C LEU A 461 23.88 18.24 0.65
N LEU A 462 23.67 16.93 0.68
CA LEU A 462 24.54 15.93 1.32
C LEU A 462 25.06 14.98 0.24
N ILE A 463 26.38 14.85 0.16
CA ILE A 463 27.02 13.95 -0.79
C ILE A 463 27.58 12.74 -0.05
N LEU A 464 27.15 11.55 -0.46
CA LEU A 464 27.67 10.27 -0.01
C LEU A 464 28.59 9.66 -1.08
N ASP A 465 29.79 9.29 -0.67
CA ASP A 465 30.78 8.55 -1.46
C ASP A 465 30.71 7.04 -1.14
N GLU A 466 31.59 6.26 -1.76
CA GLU A 466 31.68 4.80 -1.61
C GLU A 466 31.63 4.35 -0.15
N ASN A 467 31.00 3.20 0.09
CA ASN A 467 30.86 2.58 1.42
C ASN A 467 30.16 3.43 2.50
N GLY A 468 29.43 4.49 2.12
CA GLY A 468 28.62 5.28 3.05
C GLY A 468 29.37 6.41 3.74
N TYR A 469 30.51 6.83 3.21
CA TYR A 469 31.25 7.98 3.72
C TYR A 469 30.63 9.29 3.23
N ALA A 470 30.30 10.20 4.15
CA ALA A 470 29.87 11.54 3.78
C ALA A 470 31.06 12.40 3.35
N ALA A 471 30.96 13.09 2.21
CA ALA A 471 32.03 13.89 1.63
C ALA A 471 31.77 15.41 1.69
N PHE A 472 30.50 15.82 1.69
CA PHE A 472 30.09 17.22 1.73
C PHE A 472 28.69 17.36 2.32
N TYR A 473 28.47 18.43 3.09
CA TYR A 473 27.14 18.87 3.53
C TYR A 473 27.08 20.40 3.55
N GLY A 474 26.13 21.01 2.85
CA GLY A 474 26.05 22.46 2.77
C GLY A 474 25.10 22.97 1.70
N ASN A 475 25.29 24.22 1.29
CA ASN A 475 24.54 24.80 0.18
C ASN A 475 25.03 24.19 -1.15
N PRO A 476 24.15 23.76 -2.08
CA PRO A 476 24.55 23.20 -3.38
C PRO A 476 25.53 24.08 -4.18
N PHE A 477 25.37 25.41 -4.13
CA PHE A 477 26.22 26.38 -4.83
C PHE A 477 27.67 26.40 -4.32
N SER A 478 27.87 26.02 -3.05
CA SER A 478 29.21 25.97 -2.44
C SER A 478 29.94 24.64 -2.69
N ALA A 479 29.25 23.63 -3.23
CA ALA A 479 29.81 22.28 -3.35
C ALA A 479 31.02 22.23 -4.30
N SER A 480 30.90 22.82 -5.50
CA SER A 480 32.00 22.87 -6.47
C SER A 480 33.22 23.62 -5.91
N SER A 481 33.00 24.78 -5.31
CA SER A 481 34.04 25.58 -4.67
C SER A 481 34.72 24.84 -3.51
N TYR A 482 33.95 24.11 -2.69
CA TYR A 482 34.50 23.27 -1.62
C TYR A 482 35.48 22.23 -2.17
N PHE A 483 35.05 21.40 -3.12
CA PHE A 483 35.94 20.37 -3.66
C PHE A 483 37.16 20.98 -4.36
N LYS A 484 36.99 22.09 -5.10
CA LYS A 484 38.11 22.76 -5.77
C LYS A 484 39.13 23.31 -4.78
N LYS A 485 38.67 23.90 -3.68
CA LYS A 485 39.51 24.41 -2.59
C LYS A 485 40.31 23.28 -1.93
N GLN A 486 39.66 22.16 -1.61
CA GLN A 486 40.33 21.02 -0.97
C GLN A 486 41.33 20.32 -1.91
N LEU A 487 41.08 20.34 -3.22
CA LEU A 487 41.99 19.84 -4.25
C LEU A 487 43.14 20.82 -4.61
N GLY A 488 43.09 22.06 -4.13
CA GLY A 488 44.15 23.05 -4.34
C GLY A 488 44.16 23.72 -5.72
N PHE A 489 43.01 23.84 -6.41
CA PHE A 489 42.94 24.59 -7.66
C PHE A 489 43.12 26.11 -7.45
N VAL A 490 44.02 26.72 -8.21
CA VAL A 490 44.42 28.13 -8.11
C VAL A 490 43.28 29.10 -8.51
N ASP A 491 42.39 28.70 -9.41
CA ASP A 491 41.24 29.49 -9.87
C ASP A 491 40.00 29.41 -8.95
N SER A 492 40.14 28.93 -7.71
CA SER A 492 39.01 28.81 -6.77
C SER A 492 38.31 30.14 -6.44
N ILE A 493 38.94 31.29 -6.76
CA ILE A 493 38.44 32.64 -6.50
C ILE A 493 37.79 33.28 -7.75
N ASN A 494 38.15 32.83 -8.97
CA ASN A 494 37.73 33.42 -10.25
C ASN A 494 36.87 32.48 -11.11
N ASP A 495 36.11 31.59 -10.47
CA ASP A 495 35.37 30.53 -11.15
C ASP A 495 34.26 31.11 -12.05
N ASP A 496 34.43 31.06 -13.37
CA ASP A 496 33.43 31.52 -14.35
C ASP A 496 32.09 30.76 -14.20
N SER A 497 32.09 29.58 -13.57
CA SER A 497 30.86 28.82 -13.27
C SER A 497 29.96 29.50 -12.22
N LEU A 498 30.54 30.32 -11.33
CA LEU A 498 29.79 31.19 -10.41
C LEU A 498 29.28 32.44 -11.15
N LYS A 499 30.07 33.02 -12.06
CA LYS A 499 29.67 34.22 -12.86
C LYS A 499 28.44 33.99 -13.74
N PHE A 500 28.22 32.76 -14.21
CA PHE A 500 27.06 32.40 -15.04
C PHE A 500 25.98 31.62 -14.29
N GLY A 501 26.12 31.43 -12.96
CA GLY A 501 25.19 30.66 -12.11
C GLY A 501 24.75 29.35 -12.74
N GLN A 502 25.69 28.60 -13.31
CA GLN A 502 25.49 27.24 -13.84
C GLN A 502 26.28 26.29 -12.95
N CYS A 503 25.68 25.85 -11.84
CA CYS A 503 26.21 24.72 -11.10
C CYS A 503 25.84 23.43 -11.85
N ASN A 504 26.83 22.77 -12.44
CA ASN A 504 26.63 21.45 -13.04
C ASN A 504 26.85 20.36 -11.96
N PRO A 505 25.81 19.62 -11.54
CA PRO A 505 25.96 18.50 -10.60
C PRO A 505 26.95 17.42 -11.06
N GLU A 506 27.17 17.23 -12.36
CA GLU A 506 28.20 16.31 -12.86
C GLU A 506 29.60 16.78 -12.50
N GLN A 507 29.84 18.09 -12.52
CA GLN A 507 31.14 18.66 -12.13
C GLN A 507 31.45 18.35 -10.67
N VAL A 508 30.44 18.40 -9.78
CA VAL A 508 30.61 18.07 -8.37
C VAL A 508 31.00 16.60 -8.20
N ILE A 509 30.37 15.67 -8.93
CA ILE A 509 30.75 14.25 -8.92
C ILE A 509 32.16 14.06 -9.49
N ASN A 510 32.50 14.72 -10.60
CA ASN A 510 33.82 14.61 -11.22
C ASN A 510 34.93 15.14 -10.31
N LEU A 511 34.65 16.19 -9.53
CA LEU A 511 35.58 16.72 -8.53
C LEU A 511 35.74 15.77 -7.34
N LEU A 512 34.66 15.12 -6.88
CA LEU A 512 34.73 14.07 -5.85
C LEU A 512 35.63 12.90 -6.31
N GLU A 513 35.58 12.53 -7.59
CA GLU A 513 36.33 11.43 -8.20
C GLU A 513 37.65 11.87 -8.85
N TYR A 514 38.14 13.06 -8.55
CA TYR A 514 39.31 13.62 -9.22
C TYR A 514 40.54 12.71 -9.05
N LYS A 515 41.13 12.31 -10.18
CA LYS A 515 42.20 11.30 -10.26
C LYS A 515 43.58 11.94 -10.11
N LYS A 516 44.52 11.22 -9.49
CA LYS A 516 45.92 11.62 -9.46
C LYS A 516 46.47 11.61 -10.88
N LEU A 517 47.32 12.58 -11.21
CA LEU A 517 48.00 12.65 -12.51
C LEU A 517 49.39 12.03 -12.38
N THR A 518 49.84 11.33 -13.42
CA THR A 518 51.23 10.88 -13.56
C THR A 518 52.15 12.07 -13.85
N ALA A 519 53.47 11.86 -13.80
CA ALA A 519 54.45 12.87 -14.20
C ALA A 519 54.27 13.34 -15.67
N GLU A 520 53.66 12.51 -16.52
CA GLU A 520 53.33 12.83 -17.92
C GLU A 520 51.95 13.51 -18.09
N GLY A 521 51.23 13.76 -16.99
CA GLY A 521 49.91 14.40 -17.01
C GLY A 521 48.75 13.46 -17.37
N THR A 522 48.95 12.14 -17.40
CA THR A 522 47.88 11.16 -17.63
C THR A 522 47.14 10.81 -16.34
N PRO A 523 45.80 10.67 -16.33
CA PRO A 523 45.05 10.29 -15.13
C PRO A 523 45.36 8.84 -14.73
N THR A 524 45.76 8.63 -13.48
CA THR A 524 45.93 7.29 -12.87
C THR A 524 44.58 6.65 -12.51
N GLY A 525 44.60 5.39 -12.07
CA GLY A 525 43.42 4.71 -11.54
C GLY A 525 42.95 5.24 -10.18
N ASP A 526 43.84 5.90 -9.43
CA ASP A 526 43.62 6.29 -8.04
C ASP A 526 43.11 7.73 -7.91
N ARG A 527 42.16 7.93 -6.99
CA ARG A 527 41.67 9.26 -6.62
C ARG A 527 42.73 10.04 -5.84
N VAL A 528 42.70 11.38 -5.93
CA VAL A 528 43.54 12.27 -5.11
C VAL A 528 43.21 12.08 -3.64
N TYR A 529 41.92 12.15 -3.30
CA TYR A 529 41.40 11.82 -1.99
C TYR A 529 40.53 10.57 -2.05
N ASP A 530 40.79 9.62 -1.17
CA ASP A 530 39.90 8.48 -0.96
C ASP A 530 38.66 8.88 -0.13
N SER A 531 37.66 7.99 -0.08
CA SER A 531 36.41 8.25 0.65
C SER A 531 36.62 8.52 2.15
N THR A 532 37.65 7.93 2.76
CA THR A 532 37.96 8.14 4.19
C THR A 532 38.61 9.51 4.42
N GLN A 533 39.43 9.98 3.49
CA GLN A 533 40.06 11.29 3.51
C GLN A 533 39.00 12.39 3.31
N TRP A 534 38.12 12.23 2.32
CA TRP A 534 36.95 13.12 2.15
C TRP A 534 36.10 13.18 3.42
N HIS A 535 35.87 12.03 4.05
CA HIS A 535 35.10 11.97 5.28
C HIS A 535 35.75 12.69 6.47
N ARG A 536 37.09 12.64 6.58
CA ARG A 536 37.82 13.40 7.61
C ARG A 536 37.68 14.91 7.38
N LEU A 537 37.71 15.37 6.14
CA LEU A 537 37.50 16.79 5.81
C LEU A 537 36.06 17.22 6.15
N PHE A 538 35.08 16.43 5.73
CA PHE A 538 33.66 16.62 6.09
C PHE A 538 33.47 16.74 7.61
N THR A 539 34.04 15.83 8.38
CA THR A 539 33.84 15.80 9.84
C THR A 539 34.42 17.03 10.52
N LYS A 540 35.55 17.55 10.03
CA LYS A 540 36.18 18.77 10.55
C LYS A 540 35.33 20.02 10.33
N GLU A 541 34.71 20.18 9.16
CA GLU A 541 33.88 21.36 8.88
C GLU A 541 32.50 21.32 9.55
N VAL A 542 31.91 20.13 9.71
CA VAL A 542 30.51 19.98 10.15
C VAL A 542 30.36 19.88 11.69
N GLN A 543 31.39 19.43 12.41
CA GLN A 543 31.31 19.27 13.88
C GLN A 543 31.25 20.59 14.67
N GLU A 544 31.61 21.74 14.07
CA GLU A 544 31.65 23.01 14.81
C GLU A 544 30.28 23.68 15.03
N ASP A 545 29.16 23.20 14.45
CA ASP A 545 27.92 24.01 14.39
C ASP A 545 26.56 23.25 14.54
N ILE A 546 26.53 22.00 15.02
CA ILE A 546 25.26 21.25 15.19
C ILE A 546 24.69 21.44 16.59
N GLY A 547 24.19 22.65 16.87
CA GLY A 547 23.34 22.92 18.03
C GLY A 547 21.93 22.33 17.85
N MET A 548 21.30 21.89 18.94
CA MET A 548 19.97 21.30 18.96
C MET A 548 19.01 22.14 19.80
N GLU A 549 17.87 22.51 19.24
CA GLU A 549 16.79 23.19 19.98
C GLU A 549 15.72 22.15 20.39
N PHE A 550 15.33 22.14 21.67
CA PHE A 550 14.18 21.37 22.15
C PHE A 550 12.92 22.21 22.01
N ASN A 551 12.02 21.80 21.12
CA ASN A 551 10.74 22.45 20.88
C ASN A 551 9.62 21.41 21.01
N GLU A 552 8.47 21.79 21.57
CA GLU A 552 7.31 20.90 21.53
C GLU A 552 6.87 20.68 20.07
N LEU A 553 6.59 19.43 19.70
CA LEU A 553 5.94 19.14 18.43
C LEU A 553 4.45 19.45 18.55
N ALA A 554 3.92 20.20 17.58
CA ALA A 554 2.47 20.31 17.39
C ALA A 554 1.83 18.92 17.26
N ALA A 555 0.58 18.77 17.67
CA ALA A 555 -0.11 17.49 17.54
C ALA A 555 -0.24 17.08 16.06
N SER A 556 0.16 15.86 15.72
CA SER A 556 -0.04 15.34 14.35
C SER A 556 -1.52 15.34 13.99
N LEU A 557 -1.84 15.87 12.80
CA LEU A 557 -3.20 15.85 12.24
C LEU A 557 -3.63 14.45 11.76
N THR A 558 -2.73 13.46 11.79
CA THR A 558 -3.05 12.07 11.44
C THR A 558 -3.84 11.40 12.56
N THR A 559 -5.10 11.07 12.28
CA THR A 559 -6.00 10.35 13.19
C THR A 559 -6.40 9.01 12.58
N ILE A 560 -6.09 7.93 13.30
CA ILE A 560 -6.30 6.56 12.81
C ILE A 560 -7.68 6.08 13.26
N PRO A 561 -8.54 5.58 12.36
CA PRO A 561 -9.85 5.06 12.73
C PRO A 561 -9.76 3.86 13.65
N ASN A 562 -10.82 3.61 14.42
CA ASN A 562 -10.90 2.41 15.26
C ASN A 562 -10.90 1.10 14.42
N ARG A 563 -10.68 -0.04 15.08
CA ARG A 563 -10.56 -1.34 14.40
C ARG A 563 -11.79 -1.73 13.56
N ILE A 564 -12.98 -1.32 13.97
CA ILE A 564 -14.24 -1.66 13.27
C ILE A 564 -14.40 -0.80 12.01
N LYS A 565 -14.14 0.51 12.11
CA LYS A 565 -14.17 1.43 10.98
C LYS A 565 -13.07 1.08 9.96
N GLN A 566 -11.86 0.71 10.42
CA GLN A 566 -10.81 0.14 9.55
C GLN A 566 -11.28 -1.09 8.78
N PHE A 567 -11.93 -2.05 9.47
CA PHE A 567 -12.50 -3.24 8.82
C PHE A 567 -13.51 -2.85 7.72
N GLY A 568 -14.42 -1.90 8.01
CA GLY A 568 -15.39 -1.42 7.04
C GLY A 568 -14.76 -0.74 5.82
N ILE A 569 -13.72 0.07 6.03
CA ILE A 569 -12.96 0.71 4.95
C ILE A 569 -12.27 -0.34 4.07
N TYR A 570 -11.57 -1.30 4.68
CA TYR A 570 -10.90 -2.37 3.93
C TYR A 570 -11.90 -3.25 3.17
N LEU A 571 -13.05 -3.57 3.76
CA LEU A 571 -14.10 -4.33 3.09
C LEU A 571 -14.68 -3.57 1.89
N LYS A 572 -15.00 -2.28 2.06
CA LYS A 572 -15.47 -1.40 0.97
C LYS A 572 -14.43 -1.31 -0.14
N ARG A 573 -13.14 -1.20 0.22
CA ARG A 573 -12.02 -1.20 -0.73
C ARG A 573 -11.92 -2.50 -1.52
N ASN A 574 -11.96 -3.66 -0.85
CA ASN A 574 -11.94 -4.97 -1.51
C ASN A 574 -13.09 -5.13 -2.52
N ILE A 575 -14.30 -4.71 -2.12
CA ILE A 575 -15.47 -4.76 -3.00
C ILE A 575 -15.29 -3.84 -4.22
N GLN A 576 -14.77 -2.62 -4.03
CA GLN A 576 -14.58 -1.68 -5.14
C GLN A 576 -13.53 -2.16 -6.15
N ILE A 577 -12.38 -2.66 -5.67
CA ILE A 577 -11.33 -3.25 -6.52
C ILE A 577 -11.90 -4.35 -7.42
N ARG A 578 -12.84 -5.13 -6.89
CA ARG A 578 -13.41 -6.28 -7.60
C ARG A 578 -14.56 -5.89 -8.52
N LYS A 579 -15.37 -4.88 -8.14
CA LYS A 579 -16.39 -4.30 -9.01
C LYS A 579 -15.80 -3.66 -10.28
N SER A 580 -14.58 -3.13 -10.21
CA SER A 580 -13.87 -2.63 -11.40
C SER A 580 -13.48 -3.74 -12.38
N ASP A 581 -13.34 -4.99 -11.94
CA ASP A 581 -12.91 -6.11 -12.77
C ASP A 581 -14.10 -7.00 -13.17
N THR A 582 -14.82 -6.58 -14.21
CA THR A 582 -16.02 -7.28 -14.69
C THR A 582 -15.71 -8.68 -15.21
N GLN A 583 -14.54 -8.86 -15.85
CA GLN A 583 -14.10 -10.16 -16.35
C GLN A 583 -13.86 -11.13 -15.20
N TYR A 584 -13.18 -10.69 -14.14
CA TYR A 584 -12.97 -11.48 -12.94
C TYR A 584 -14.29 -11.89 -12.26
N LEU A 585 -15.22 -10.94 -12.09
CA LEU A 585 -16.53 -11.25 -11.50
C LEU A 585 -17.34 -12.23 -12.35
N ALA A 586 -17.32 -12.09 -13.68
CA ALA A 586 -17.98 -13.03 -14.58
C ALA A 586 -17.40 -14.44 -14.45
N MET A 587 -16.07 -14.58 -14.42
CA MET A 587 -15.41 -15.88 -14.23
C MET A 587 -15.79 -16.53 -12.89
N ILE A 588 -15.86 -15.75 -11.81
CA ILE A 588 -16.24 -16.25 -10.48
C ILE A 588 -17.69 -16.74 -10.43
N PHE A 589 -18.63 -15.92 -10.89
CA PHE A 589 -20.05 -16.20 -10.71
C PHE A 589 -20.64 -17.12 -11.79
N LEU A 590 -20.09 -17.11 -13.01
CA LEU A 590 -20.52 -18.02 -14.08
C LEU A 590 -19.72 -19.34 -14.09
N GLY A 591 -18.47 -19.33 -13.63
CA GLY A 591 -17.63 -20.52 -13.64
C GLY A 591 -18.18 -21.66 -12.79
N SER A 592 -18.68 -21.34 -11.59
CA SER A 592 -19.29 -22.32 -10.67
C SER A 592 -20.53 -23.03 -11.25
N PRO A 593 -21.59 -22.32 -11.68
CA PRO A 593 -22.77 -22.97 -12.27
C PRO A 593 -22.47 -23.66 -13.60
N LEU A 594 -21.51 -23.18 -14.40
CA LEU A 594 -21.09 -23.86 -15.63
C LEU A 594 -20.42 -25.21 -15.33
N LEU A 595 -19.54 -25.26 -14.32
CA LEU A 595 -18.94 -26.52 -13.85
C LEU A 595 -20.02 -27.46 -13.30
N ALA A 596 -20.99 -26.93 -12.55
CA ALA A 596 -22.12 -27.73 -12.04
C ALA A 596 -22.95 -28.32 -13.17
N LEU A 597 -23.30 -27.51 -14.18
CA LEU A 597 -24.03 -27.93 -15.38
C LEU A 597 -23.28 -29.05 -16.10
N MET A 598 -21.99 -28.84 -16.37
CA MET A 598 -21.15 -29.81 -17.08
C MET A 598 -21.08 -31.13 -16.32
N MET A 599 -20.80 -31.10 -15.01
CA MET A 599 -20.72 -32.31 -14.18
C MET A 599 -22.07 -33.02 -14.07
N ALA A 600 -23.14 -32.29 -13.80
CA ALA A 600 -24.46 -32.89 -13.68
C ALA A 600 -24.94 -33.50 -14.99
N PHE A 601 -24.63 -32.89 -16.15
CA PHE A 601 -24.93 -33.44 -17.46
C PHE A 601 -24.23 -34.78 -17.71
N PHE A 602 -22.93 -34.88 -17.44
CA PHE A 602 -22.18 -36.13 -17.64
C PHE A 602 -22.50 -37.22 -16.61
N LEU A 603 -22.93 -36.84 -15.41
CA LEU A 603 -23.19 -37.78 -14.31
C LEU A 603 -24.67 -38.15 -14.17
N LYS A 604 -25.58 -37.53 -14.94
CA LYS A 604 -27.00 -37.93 -14.97
C LYS A 604 -27.15 -39.22 -15.79
N SER A 605 -27.01 -40.36 -15.13
CA SER A 605 -27.20 -41.68 -15.74
C SER A 605 -28.70 -42.03 -15.83
N THR A 606 -29.17 -42.38 -17.03
CA THR A 606 -30.52 -42.90 -17.25
C THR A 606 -30.52 -44.42 -17.31
N ASN A 607 -31.67 -45.02 -17.06
CA ASN A 607 -31.83 -46.46 -17.16
C ASN A 607 -31.59 -46.92 -18.62
N LEU A 608 -30.81 -47.99 -18.79
CA LEU A 608 -30.42 -48.53 -20.10
C LEU A 608 -31.61 -49.04 -20.94
N GLU A 609 -32.68 -49.50 -20.28
CA GLU A 609 -33.84 -50.09 -20.94
C GLU A 609 -34.96 -49.07 -21.17
N THR A 610 -35.27 -48.25 -20.15
CA THR A 610 -36.40 -47.32 -20.22
C THR A 610 -36.02 -45.92 -20.69
N HIS A 611 -34.74 -45.58 -20.74
CA HIS A 611 -34.19 -44.23 -20.97
C HIS A 611 -34.70 -43.12 -20.04
N GLU A 612 -35.62 -43.43 -19.14
CA GLU A 612 -36.07 -42.55 -18.06
C GLU A 612 -34.97 -42.37 -17.01
N TYR A 613 -34.87 -41.15 -16.49
CA TYR A 613 -34.06 -40.87 -15.32
C TYR A 613 -34.81 -41.22 -14.03
N ARG A 614 -34.14 -41.92 -13.12
CA ARG A 614 -34.60 -42.16 -11.75
C ARG A 614 -33.45 -41.94 -10.80
N PHE A 615 -33.66 -41.14 -9.76
CA PHE A 615 -32.63 -40.84 -8.78
C PHE A 615 -32.09 -42.11 -8.09
N MET A 616 -32.98 -43.06 -7.80
CA MET A 616 -32.64 -44.35 -7.20
C MET A 616 -31.62 -45.16 -8.00
N ASP A 617 -31.73 -45.13 -9.32
CA ASP A 617 -30.95 -45.97 -10.24
C ASP A 617 -29.68 -45.26 -10.75
N ASN A 618 -29.43 -44.02 -10.32
CA ASN A 618 -28.27 -43.28 -10.78
C ASN A 618 -26.96 -43.79 -10.13
N ASP A 619 -26.17 -44.53 -10.89
CA ASP A 619 -24.88 -45.08 -10.46
C ASP A 619 -23.80 -44.04 -10.14
N ASN A 620 -23.93 -42.82 -10.68
CA ASN A 620 -22.87 -41.81 -10.62
C ASN A 620 -22.98 -40.88 -9.41
N LEU A 621 -23.92 -41.10 -8.49
CA LEU A 621 -24.10 -40.23 -7.33
C LEU A 621 -22.85 -40.15 -6.42
N PRO A 622 -22.19 -41.26 -6.01
CA PRO A 622 -20.97 -41.17 -5.19
C PRO A 622 -19.84 -40.38 -5.86
N VAL A 623 -19.74 -40.47 -7.19
CA VAL A 623 -18.76 -39.72 -8.00
C VAL A 623 -19.11 -38.24 -8.03
N TYR A 624 -20.39 -37.89 -8.19
CA TYR A 624 -20.86 -36.51 -8.13
C TYR A 624 -20.54 -35.85 -6.79
N LEU A 625 -20.78 -36.54 -5.67
CA LEU A 625 -20.45 -36.02 -4.33
C LEU A 625 -18.95 -35.80 -4.16
N PHE A 626 -18.14 -36.71 -4.69
CA PHE A 626 -16.68 -36.58 -4.65
C PHE A 626 -16.19 -35.38 -5.47
N ILE A 627 -16.64 -35.26 -6.72
CA ILE A 627 -16.25 -34.16 -7.60
C ILE A 627 -16.74 -32.82 -7.04
N SER A 628 -17.92 -32.78 -6.41
CA SER A 628 -18.44 -31.58 -5.75
C SER A 628 -17.49 -31.07 -4.65
N VAL A 629 -16.91 -31.97 -3.85
CA VAL A 629 -15.89 -31.64 -2.84
C VAL A 629 -14.62 -31.11 -3.52
N VAL A 630 -14.16 -31.75 -4.59
CA VAL A 630 -12.97 -31.32 -5.34
C VAL A 630 -13.16 -29.93 -5.95
N VAL A 631 -14.32 -29.67 -6.57
CA VAL A 631 -14.67 -28.36 -7.13
C VAL A 631 -14.73 -27.30 -6.04
N SER A 632 -15.35 -27.60 -4.90
CA SER A 632 -15.39 -26.70 -3.75
C SER A 632 -13.99 -26.34 -3.23
N LEU A 633 -13.10 -27.32 -3.09
CA LEU A 633 -11.70 -27.09 -2.69
C LEU A 633 -10.96 -26.21 -3.70
N PHE A 634 -11.10 -26.51 -4.99
CA PHE A 634 -10.46 -25.80 -6.08
C PHE A 634 -10.91 -24.34 -6.16
N LEU A 635 -12.23 -24.08 -6.14
CA LEU A 635 -12.79 -22.73 -6.17
C LEU A 635 -12.29 -21.91 -4.98
N GLY A 636 -12.30 -22.48 -3.78
CA GLY A 636 -11.83 -21.80 -2.57
C GLY A 636 -10.33 -21.44 -2.61
N LEU A 637 -9.48 -22.36 -3.08
CA LEU A 637 -8.03 -22.12 -3.21
C LEU A 637 -7.74 -21.03 -4.24
N ILE A 638 -8.29 -21.14 -5.44
CA ILE A 638 -8.01 -20.18 -6.52
C ILE A 638 -8.45 -18.77 -6.14
N LEU A 639 -9.66 -18.63 -5.60
CA LEU A 639 -10.22 -17.34 -5.22
C LEU A 639 -9.30 -16.55 -4.27
N SER A 640 -8.68 -17.23 -3.31
CA SER A 640 -7.94 -16.60 -2.21
C SER A 640 -6.42 -16.60 -2.37
N SER A 641 -5.87 -17.47 -3.21
CA SER A 641 -4.43 -17.69 -3.37
C SER A 641 -3.64 -16.44 -3.76
N GLY A 642 -4.26 -15.46 -4.43
CA GLY A 642 -3.62 -14.20 -4.85
C GLY A 642 -3.98 -12.96 -4.02
N GLU A 643 -4.89 -13.07 -3.04
CA GLU A 643 -5.52 -11.91 -2.40
C GLU A 643 -4.56 -11.05 -1.57
N ILE A 644 -3.73 -11.66 -0.73
CA ILE A 644 -2.79 -10.92 0.14
C ILE A 644 -1.55 -10.52 -0.67
N PHE A 645 -1.09 -11.40 -1.58
CA PHE A 645 0.09 -11.15 -2.41
C PHE A 645 -0.02 -9.84 -3.20
N ARG A 646 -1.19 -9.57 -3.82
CA ARG A 646 -1.42 -8.35 -4.60
C ARG A 646 -1.39 -7.08 -3.74
N ASP A 647 -1.83 -7.18 -2.49
CA ASP A 647 -1.88 -6.05 -1.57
C ASP A 647 -0.52 -5.76 -0.91
N LEU A 648 0.47 -6.65 -1.00
CA LEU A 648 1.76 -6.50 -0.29
C LEU A 648 2.44 -5.15 -0.52
N LYS A 649 2.34 -4.62 -1.74
CA LYS A 649 2.87 -3.30 -2.09
C LYS A 649 2.17 -2.18 -1.30
N VAL A 650 0.86 -2.21 -1.25
CA VAL A 650 0.03 -1.22 -0.54
C VAL A 650 0.21 -1.33 0.98
N ILE A 651 0.29 -2.56 1.50
CA ILE A 651 0.53 -2.84 2.92
C ILE A 651 1.87 -2.26 3.37
N LYS A 652 2.92 -2.36 2.55
CA LYS A 652 4.23 -1.75 2.87
C LYS A 652 4.15 -0.23 3.06
N ARG A 653 3.35 0.47 2.26
CA ARG A 653 3.10 1.91 2.44
C ARG A 653 2.31 2.16 3.74
N GLU A 654 1.21 1.43 3.91
CA GLU A 654 0.31 1.57 5.05
C GLU A 654 0.96 1.19 6.40
N ALA A 655 2.05 0.42 6.39
CA ALA A 655 2.82 0.08 7.58
C ALA A 655 3.32 1.31 8.34
N PHE A 656 3.43 2.48 7.69
CA PHE A 656 3.74 3.74 8.36
C PHE A 656 2.61 4.27 9.27
N LEU A 657 1.37 3.83 9.07
CA LEU A 657 0.22 4.21 9.90
C LEU A 657 0.00 3.26 11.09
N SER A 658 0.70 2.12 11.15
CA SER A 658 0.52 1.10 12.20
C SER A 658 -0.95 0.64 12.33
N LEU A 659 -1.56 0.33 11.18
CA LEU A 659 -2.97 -0.09 11.06
C LEU A 659 -3.18 -1.49 11.63
N SER A 660 -4.44 -1.85 11.88
CA SER A 660 -4.82 -3.13 12.51
C SER A 660 -4.71 -4.30 11.53
N PRO A 661 -3.76 -5.26 11.74
CA PRO A 661 -3.63 -6.43 10.87
C PRO A 661 -4.88 -7.31 10.89
N SER A 662 -5.56 -7.39 12.05
CA SER A 662 -6.80 -8.16 12.20
C SER A 662 -7.95 -7.53 11.42
N SER A 663 -8.04 -6.21 11.36
CA SER A 663 -9.09 -5.52 10.60
C SER A 663 -8.93 -5.76 9.10
N TYR A 664 -7.69 -5.70 8.60
CA TYR A 664 -7.37 -6.08 7.23
C TYR A 664 -7.69 -7.55 6.95
N LEU A 665 -7.18 -8.48 7.76
CA LEU A 665 -7.39 -9.92 7.54
C LEU A 665 -8.88 -10.29 7.58
N ASN A 666 -9.63 -9.80 8.58
CA ASN A 666 -11.06 -10.07 8.68
C ASN A 666 -11.82 -9.53 7.47
N SER A 667 -11.41 -8.39 6.90
CA SER A 667 -12.04 -7.87 5.69
C SER A 667 -11.89 -8.82 4.49
N LYS A 668 -10.74 -9.49 4.37
CA LYS A 668 -10.49 -10.51 3.33
C LYS A 668 -11.24 -11.80 3.61
N VAL A 669 -11.24 -12.26 4.86
CA VAL A 669 -11.94 -13.48 5.27
C VAL A 669 -13.44 -13.35 5.03
N VAL A 670 -14.06 -12.23 5.42
CA VAL A 670 -15.49 -11.97 5.19
C VAL A 670 -15.79 -11.89 3.69
N TYR A 671 -14.97 -11.16 2.92
CA TYR A 671 -15.14 -11.09 1.47
C TYR A 671 -15.13 -12.48 0.82
N VAL A 672 -14.10 -13.29 1.13
CA VAL A 672 -13.97 -14.64 0.56
C VAL A 672 -15.07 -15.59 1.04
N ALA A 673 -15.48 -15.51 2.31
CA ALA A 673 -16.59 -16.31 2.84
C ALA A 673 -17.90 -16.05 2.09
N VAL A 674 -18.22 -14.78 1.83
CA VAL A 674 -19.43 -14.37 1.11
C VAL A 674 -19.38 -14.80 -0.35
N VAL A 675 -18.26 -14.57 -1.05
CA VAL A 675 -18.10 -14.99 -2.46
C VAL A 675 -18.22 -16.51 -2.59
N ASN A 676 -17.56 -17.28 -1.72
CA ASN A 676 -17.72 -18.74 -1.69
C ASN A 676 -19.16 -19.18 -1.42
N ALA A 677 -19.87 -18.49 -0.53
CA ALA A 677 -21.28 -18.82 -0.24
C ALA A 677 -22.14 -18.68 -1.49
N VAL A 678 -21.97 -17.60 -2.25
CA VAL A 678 -22.69 -17.39 -3.52
C VAL A 678 -22.27 -18.43 -4.55
N GLN A 679 -20.98 -18.66 -4.76
CA GLN A 679 -20.48 -19.64 -5.73
C GLN A 679 -21.00 -21.06 -5.46
N ILE A 680 -20.92 -21.52 -4.21
CA ILE A 680 -21.38 -22.85 -3.81
C ILE A 680 -22.90 -22.94 -3.87
N SER A 681 -23.63 -21.88 -3.51
CA SER A 681 -25.10 -21.87 -3.65
C SER A 681 -25.50 -22.05 -5.12
N LEU A 682 -24.86 -21.32 -6.04
CA LEU A 682 -25.10 -21.49 -7.48
C LEU A 682 -24.71 -22.89 -7.97
N TYR A 683 -23.58 -23.44 -7.50
CA TYR A 683 -23.14 -24.79 -7.83
C TYR A 683 -24.19 -25.84 -7.44
N VAL A 684 -24.63 -25.81 -6.18
CA VAL A 684 -25.56 -26.78 -5.61
C VAL A 684 -26.94 -26.62 -6.25
N LEU A 685 -27.42 -25.39 -6.44
CA LEU A 685 -28.72 -25.15 -7.08
C LEU A 685 -28.78 -25.72 -8.49
N VAL A 686 -27.73 -25.54 -9.30
CA VAL A 686 -27.70 -26.08 -10.67
C VAL A 686 -27.50 -27.60 -10.65
N GLY A 687 -26.47 -28.09 -9.95
CA GLY A 687 -26.09 -29.49 -9.96
C GLY A 687 -27.16 -30.41 -9.35
N ASN A 688 -27.66 -30.08 -8.15
CA ASN A 688 -28.67 -30.89 -7.49
C ASN A 688 -30.02 -30.86 -8.21
N SER A 689 -30.37 -29.76 -8.88
CA SER A 689 -31.63 -29.69 -9.64
C SER A 689 -31.59 -30.56 -10.89
N ILE A 690 -30.45 -30.63 -11.59
CA ILE A 690 -30.29 -31.49 -12.78
C ILE A 690 -30.30 -32.97 -12.38
N LEU A 691 -29.62 -33.32 -11.29
CA LEU A 691 -29.58 -34.69 -10.75
C LEU A 691 -30.81 -35.05 -9.89
N GLU A 692 -31.74 -34.12 -9.71
CA GLU A 692 -32.98 -34.30 -8.93
C GLU A 692 -32.73 -34.77 -7.48
N ILE A 693 -31.66 -34.27 -6.84
CA ILE A 693 -31.38 -34.49 -5.41
C ILE A 693 -32.34 -33.64 -4.58
N LYS A 694 -33.34 -34.27 -3.95
CA LYS A 694 -34.40 -33.57 -3.22
C LYS A 694 -34.13 -33.46 -1.70
N GLY A 695 -34.49 -32.32 -1.11
CA GLY A 695 -34.60 -32.14 0.35
C GLY A 695 -33.33 -31.77 1.13
N LEU A 696 -32.13 -31.96 0.57
CA LEU A 696 -30.86 -31.79 1.29
C LEU A 696 -30.01 -30.58 0.81
N TYR A 697 -30.63 -29.63 0.12
CA TYR A 697 -29.94 -28.46 -0.48
C TYR A 697 -29.14 -27.66 0.57
N TRP A 698 -29.74 -27.33 1.71
CA TRP A 698 -29.08 -26.52 2.74
C TRP A 698 -27.85 -27.20 3.34
N GLN A 699 -27.96 -28.50 3.64
CA GLN A 699 -26.88 -29.29 4.20
C GLN A 699 -25.73 -29.45 3.19
N TYR A 700 -26.05 -29.68 1.91
CA TYR A 700 -25.06 -29.70 0.83
C TYR A 700 -24.34 -28.36 0.69
N MET A 701 -25.09 -27.26 0.65
CA MET A 701 -24.54 -25.91 0.58
C MET A 701 -23.61 -25.65 1.77
N LEU A 702 -24.00 -26.01 2.98
CA LEU A 702 -23.22 -25.75 4.18
C LEU A 702 -21.92 -26.57 4.22
N VAL A 703 -21.97 -27.87 3.89
CA VAL A 703 -20.77 -28.73 3.82
C VAL A 703 -19.80 -28.24 2.75
N LEU A 704 -20.29 -27.99 1.54
CA LEU A 704 -19.47 -27.53 0.42
C LEU A 704 -18.98 -26.09 0.63
N TRP A 705 -19.75 -25.22 1.26
CA TRP A 705 -19.32 -23.86 1.58
C TRP A 705 -18.20 -23.88 2.61
N LEU A 706 -18.35 -24.65 3.68
CA LEU A 706 -17.32 -24.72 4.73
C LEU A 706 -16.04 -25.39 4.20
N THR A 707 -16.17 -26.33 3.27
CA THR A 707 -15.05 -26.92 2.53
C THR A 707 -14.32 -25.86 1.71
N ALA A 708 -15.04 -25.08 0.90
CA ALA A 708 -14.47 -24.00 0.10
C ALA A 708 -13.81 -22.93 0.98
N PHE A 709 -14.48 -22.55 2.08
CA PHE A 709 -13.95 -21.59 3.05
C PHE A 709 -12.67 -22.07 3.73
N SER A 710 -12.61 -23.33 4.15
CA SER A 710 -11.39 -23.93 4.73
C SER A 710 -10.24 -23.94 3.72
N SER A 711 -10.55 -24.31 2.46
CA SER A 711 -9.63 -24.26 1.33
C SER A 711 -9.14 -22.83 1.06
N SER A 712 -10.03 -21.84 1.21
CA SER A 712 -9.68 -20.43 1.06
C SER A 712 -8.76 -19.92 2.16
N MET A 713 -8.91 -20.37 3.40
CA MET A 713 -7.97 -20.00 4.46
C MET A 713 -6.56 -20.54 4.16
N LEU A 714 -6.48 -21.77 3.64
CA LEU A 714 -5.22 -22.32 3.12
C LEU A 714 -4.67 -21.48 1.94
N GLY A 715 -5.53 -21.03 1.03
CA GLY A 715 -5.14 -20.14 -0.06
C GLY A 715 -4.61 -18.78 0.42
N LEU A 716 -5.25 -18.14 1.39
CA LEU A 716 -4.73 -16.91 2.02
C LEU A 716 -3.37 -17.13 2.68
N TYR A 717 -3.15 -18.28 3.32
CA TYR A 717 -1.86 -18.64 3.91
C TYR A 717 -0.74 -18.73 2.86
N ILE A 718 -1.01 -19.36 1.73
CA ILE A 718 -0.06 -19.43 0.61
C ILE A 718 0.17 -18.02 0.03
N SER A 719 -0.90 -17.24 -0.12
CA SER A 719 -0.85 -15.86 -0.62
C SER A 719 0.08 -14.97 0.20
N ALA A 720 0.02 -15.11 1.53
CA ALA A 720 0.87 -14.34 2.44
C ALA A 720 2.33 -14.82 2.44
N LYS A 721 2.56 -16.14 2.30
CA LYS A 721 3.89 -16.75 2.46
C LYS A 721 4.78 -16.63 1.23
N PHE A 722 4.22 -16.75 0.02
CA PHE A 722 4.98 -16.78 -1.21
C PHE A 722 5.31 -15.37 -1.73
N LYS A 723 6.45 -15.25 -2.42
CA LYS A 723 6.94 -13.98 -2.99
C LYS A 723 6.67 -13.84 -4.49
N SER A 724 6.05 -14.83 -5.13
CA SER A 724 5.73 -14.82 -6.56
C SER A 724 4.38 -15.47 -6.83
N ILE A 725 3.59 -14.84 -7.70
CA ILE A 725 2.29 -15.35 -8.12
C ILE A 725 2.41 -16.69 -8.89
N LEU A 726 3.48 -16.88 -9.67
CA LEU A 726 3.72 -18.13 -10.39
C LEU A 726 3.95 -19.29 -9.41
N SER A 727 4.74 -19.06 -8.36
CA SER A 727 4.99 -20.08 -7.33
C SER A 727 3.71 -20.45 -6.58
N ILE A 728 2.81 -19.48 -6.35
CA ILE A 728 1.49 -19.72 -5.77
C ILE A 728 0.70 -20.69 -6.65
N TYR A 729 0.58 -20.40 -7.95
CA TYR A 729 -0.21 -21.23 -8.87
C TYR A 729 0.39 -22.62 -9.10
N ILE A 730 1.72 -22.75 -9.20
CA ILE A 730 2.39 -24.06 -9.29
C ILE A 730 2.13 -24.89 -8.04
N THR A 731 1.98 -24.28 -6.86
CA THR A 731 1.74 -24.99 -5.60
C THR A 731 0.32 -25.56 -5.50
N ILE A 732 -0.68 -24.98 -6.18
CA ILE A 732 -2.09 -25.39 -6.07
C ILE A 732 -2.29 -26.87 -6.45
N PRO A 733 -1.81 -27.38 -7.61
CA PRO A 733 -1.89 -28.81 -7.94
C PRO A 733 -1.24 -29.73 -6.90
N PHE A 734 -0.06 -29.36 -6.37
CA PHE A 734 0.62 -30.16 -5.33
C PHE A 734 -0.17 -30.25 -4.02
N LEU A 735 -1.02 -29.26 -3.74
CA LEU A 735 -1.94 -29.31 -2.60
C LEU A 735 -3.21 -30.09 -2.91
N LEU A 736 -3.73 -29.98 -4.13
CA LEU A 736 -4.98 -30.65 -4.52
C LEU A 736 -4.81 -32.16 -4.74
N ILE A 737 -3.71 -32.62 -5.33
CA ILE A 737 -3.51 -34.05 -5.64
C ILE A 737 -3.61 -34.93 -4.37
N PRO A 738 -2.90 -34.63 -3.26
CA PRO A 738 -3.06 -35.38 -2.02
C PRO A 738 -4.50 -35.33 -1.47
N GLN A 739 -5.17 -34.18 -1.57
CA GLN A 739 -6.56 -34.03 -1.13
C GLN A 739 -7.48 -34.94 -1.96
N ILE A 740 -7.29 -35.02 -3.27
CA ILE A 740 -8.08 -35.88 -4.17
C ILE A 740 -7.84 -37.36 -3.83
N LEU A 741 -6.58 -37.79 -3.74
CA LEU A 741 -6.22 -39.18 -3.48
C LEU A 741 -6.67 -39.67 -2.10
N LEU A 742 -6.50 -38.84 -1.08
CA LEU A 742 -6.75 -39.19 0.32
C LEU A 742 -8.16 -38.84 0.80
N ALA A 743 -9.07 -38.47 -0.11
CA ALA A 743 -10.48 -38.24 0.20
C ALA A 743 -11.24 -39.52 0.54
N GLY A 744 -10.68 -40.71 0.26
CA GLY A 744 -11.33 -42.00 0.50
C GLY A 744 -12.39 -42.41 -0.53
N ALA A 745 -12.58 -41.62 -1.61
CA ALA A 745 -13.43 -41.97 -2.75
C ALA A 745 -12.71 -42.88 -3.76
N ILE A 746 -11.43 -42.58 -4.04
CA ILE A 746 -10.58 -43.29 -5.01
C ILE A 746 -9.82 -44.44 -4.34
N LEU A 747 -9.29 -44.20 -3.13
CA LEU A 747 -8.48 -45.15 -2.39
C LEU A 747 -9.25 -45.66 -1.17
N ASP A 748 -9.44 -46.97 -1.07
CA ASP A 748 -9.94 -47.61 0.15
C ASP A 748 -8.78 -47.73 1.16
N PHE A 749 -8.93 -47.07 2.32
CA PHE A 749 -7.89 -47.04 3.36
C PHE A 749 -7.53 -48.40 3.93
N ASP A 750 -8.39 -49.41 3.73
CA ASP A 750 -8.14 -50.79 4.13
C ASP A 750 -7.24 -51.55 3.13
N LYS A 751 -7.19 -51.10 1.88
CA LYS A 751 -6.58 -51.84 0.74
C LYS A 751 -5.28 -51.19 0.23
N ILE A 752 -4.74 -50.22 0.95
CA ILE A 752 -3.45 -49.59 0.64
C ILE A 752 -2.27 -50.41 1.19
N HIS A 753 -1.04 -49.97 0.90
CA HIS A 753 0.17 -50.61 1.41
C HIS A 753 0.11 -50.79 2.94
N HIS A 754 0.43 -51.99 3.42
CA HIS A 754 0.22 -52.42 4.81
C HIS A 754 0.84 -51.49 5.87
N SER A 755 1.96 -50.82 5.56
CA SER A 755 2.61 -49.86 6.48
C SER A 755 1.84 -48.56 6.67
N LEU A 756 0.89 -48.24 5.77
CA LEU A 756 0.06 -47.04 5.79
C LEU A 756 -1.42 -47.37 6.08
N ALA A 757 -1.84 -48.61 5.82
CA ALA A 757 -3.19 -49.09 6.08
C ALA A 757 -3.50 -49.07 7.59
N SER A 758 -4.76 -48.80 7.93
CA SER A 758 -5.26 -48.93 9.29
C SER A 758 -6.61 -49.61 9.22
N LYS A 759 -6.72 -50.80 9.83
CA LYS A 759 -7.93 -51.62 9.69
C LYS A 759 -9.02 -51.22 10.67
N LYS A 760 -8.70 -50.62 11.82
CA LYS A 760 -9.70 -50.21 12.83
C LYS A 760 -10.26 -48.81 12.59
N TYR A 761 -9.40 -47.83 12.34
CA TYR A 761 -9.77 -46.43 12.19
C TYR A 761 -9.20 -45.82 10.90
N VAL A 762 -9.73 -44.67 10.48
CA VAL A 762 -9.12 -43.93 9.37
C VAL A 762 -7.69 -43.47 9.75
N PRO A 763 -6.70 -43.65 8.85
CA PRO A 763 -5.32 -43.25 9.09
C PRO A 763 -5.16 -41.76 9.45
N VAL A 764 -4.15 -41.45 10.27
CA VAL A 764 -3.91 -40.08 10.76
C VAL A 764 -3.58 -39.11 9.62
N TYR A 765 -2.78 -39.53 8.64
CA TYR A 765 -2.44 -38.67 7.50
C TYR A 765 -3.68 -38.35 6.64
N ALA A 766 -4.66 -39.27 6.55
CA ALA A 766 -5.92 -39.00 5.86
C ALA A 766 -6.77 -37.99 6.63
N ASN A 767 -6.72 -38.01 7.96
CA ASN A 767 -7.41 -37.03 8.82
C ASN A 767 -6.84 -35.60 8.70
N MET A 768 -5.66 -35.42 8.11
CA MET A 768 -5.11 -34.09 7.80
C MET A 768 -5.68 -33.47 6.52
N ASN A 769 -6.46 -34.22 5.73
CA ASN A 769 -7.04 -33.74 4.47
C ASN A 769 -8.46 -33.20 4.68
N ILE A 770 -8.72 -32.01 4.16
CA ILE A 770 -10.03 -31.33 4.18
C ILE A 770 -11.05 -32.14 3.37
N SER A 771 -10.63 -32.62 2.20
CA SER A 771 -11.47 -33.41 1.28
C SER A 771 -12.08 -34.66 1.91
N ARG A 772 -11.31 -35.36 2.76
CA ARG A 772 -11.73 -36.58 3.46
C ARG A 772 -12.92 -36.29 4.36
N TRP A 773 -12.85 -35.23 5.16
CA TRP A 773 -13.93 -34.85 6.07
C TRP A 773 -15.18 -34.39 5.32
N ALA A 774 -14.99 -33.60 4.26
CA ALA A 774 -16.06 -33.10 3.41
C ALA A 774 -16.79 -34.23 2.65
N TYR A 775 -16.03 -35.17 2.06
CA TYR A 775 -16.61 -36.28 1.31
C TYR A 775 -17.37 -37.25 2.22
N GLU A 776 -16.77 -37.70 3.33
CA GLU A 776 -17.47 -38.51 4.33
C GLU A 776 -18.74 -37.81 4.83
N SER A 777 -18.68 -36.48 5.01
CA SER A 777 -19.85 -35.69 5.42
C SER A 777 -20.99 -35.79 4.42
N LEU A 778 -20.75 -35.56 3.13
CA LEU A 778 -21.80 -35.60 2.10
C LEU A 778 -22.37 -37.02 1.90
N VAL A 779 -21.50 -38.03 1.85
CA VAL A 779 -21.91 -39.42 1.62
C VAL A 779 -22.75 -39.91 2.80
N VAL A 780 -22.30 -39.68 4.04
CA VAL A 780 -23.07 -40.08 5.24
C VAL A 780 -24.36 -39.27 5.35
N LEU A 781 -24.33 -37.97 5.07
CA LEU A 781 -25.52 -37.10 5.07
C LEU A 781 -26.58 -37.64 4.10
N GLN A 782 -26.22 -37.86 2.84
CA GLN A 782 -27.14 -38.36 1.82
C GLN A 782 -27.66 -39.77 2.15
N PHE A 783 -26.84 -40.61 2.77
CA PHE A 783 -27.21 -41.96 3.16
C PHE A 783 -28.14 -42.01 4.38
N THR A 784 -27.95 -41.14 5.38
CA THR A 784 -28.66 -41.23 6.68
C THR A 784 -29.82 -40.24 6.84
N GLU A 785 -29.76 -39.07 6.19
CA GLU A 785 -30.73 -37.98 6.38
C GLU A 785 -31.66 -37.80 5.18
N ASN A 786 -31.62 -38.69 4.18
CA ASN A 786 -32.61 -38.66 3.11
C ASN A 786 -34.01 -39.01 3.66
N LYS A 787 -35.08 -38.49 3.05
CA LYS A 787 -36.45 -38.69 3.56
C LYS A 787 -36.90 -40.16 3.69
N TYR A 788 -36.28 -41.08 2.95
CA TYR A 788 -36.59 -42.52 3.03
C TYR A 788 -36.02 -43.15 4.31
N ASP A 789 -34.81 -42.78 4.72
CA ASP A 789 -34.12 -43.32 5.90
C ASP A 789 -34.10 -42.37 7.12
N GLU A 790 -34.65 -41.18 6.99
CA GLU A 790 -34.67 -40.15 8.03
C GLU A 790 -35.36 -40.65 9.31
N GLY A 791 -34.62 -40.61 10.43
CA GLY A 791 -35.08 -41.08 11.74
C GLY A 791 -34.99 -42.60 11.95
N LEU A 792 -34.55 -43.37 10.95
CA LEU A 792 -34.43 -44.84 11.04
C LEU A 792 -33.02 -45.31 11.41
N THR A 793 -32.03 -44.42 11.42
CA THR A 793 -30.60 -44.75 11.59
C THR A 793 -30.34 -45.61 12.83
N ASP A 794 -30.91 -45.26 13.98
CA ASP A 794 -30.68 -46.01 15.23
C ASP A 794 -31.27 -47.44 15.17
N LEU A 795 -32.40 -47.61 14.48
CA LEU A 795 -33.01 -48.92 14.26
C LEU A 795 -32.16 -49.78 13.31
N LEU A 796 -31.70 -49.18 12.21
CA LEU A 796 -30.85 -49.84 11.21
C LEU A 796 -29.49 -50.23 11.80
N VAL A 797 -28.89 -49.38 12.65
CA VAL A 797 -27.66 -49.69 13.39
C VAL A 797 -27.86 -50.89 14.32
N LYS A 798 -28.95 -50.92 15.10
CA LYS A 798 -29.27 -52.06 15.99
C LYS A 798 -29.50 -53.34 15.19
N GLN A 799 -30.26 -53.26 14.10
CA GLN A 799 -30.52 -54.39 13.22
C GLN A 799 -29.22 -54.95 12.61
N SER A 800 -28.37 -54.06 12.08
CA SER A 800 -27.09 -54.42 11.49
C SER A 800 -26.14 -55.03 12.53
N LYS A 801 -26.12 -54.50 13.76
CA LYS A 801 -25.37 -55.08 14.89
C LYS A 801 -25.84 -56.51 15.19
N MET A 802 -27.14 -56.75 15.30
CA MET A 802 -27.67 -58.11 15.53
C MET A 802 -27.35 -59.07 14.38
N SER A 803 -27.49 -58.61 13.13
CA SER A 803 -27.15 -59.39 11.94
C SER A 803 -25.69 -59.81 11.92
N TYR A 804 -24.78 -58.87 12.22
CA TYR A 804 -23.35 -59.16 12.30
C TYR A 804 -23.04 -60.24 13.34
N HIS A 805 -23.60 -60.10 14.53
CA HIS A 805 -23.33 -61.05 15.61
C HIS A 805 -23.94 -62.43 15.35
N ALA A 806 -25.15 -62.49 14.77
CA ALA A 806 -25.80 -63.76 14.44
C ALA A 806 -25.12 -64.53 13.30
N ASN A 807 -24.58 -63.81 12.31
CA ASN A 807 -24.09 -64.41 11.05
C ASN A 807 -22.58 -64.53 10.95
N PHE A 808 -21.80 -63.77 11.73
CA PHE A 808 -20.33 -63.80 11.68
C PHE A 808 -19.69 -64.05 13.04
N PHE A 809 -20.13 -63.33 14.09
CA PHE A 809 -19.52 -63.44 15.42
C PHE A 809 -19.83 -64.77 16.11
N ILE A 810 -21.12 -65.16 16.17
CA ILE A 810 -21.54 -66.43 16.78
C ILE A 810 -20.96 -67.64 16.04
N PRO A 811 -21.02 -67.74 14.69
CA PRO A 811 -20.40 -68.86 14.00
C PRO A 811 -18.91 -69.04 14.30
N LYS A 812 -18.16 -67.95 14.53
CA LYS A 812 -16.77 -68.03 14.99
C LYS A 812 -16.67 -68.59 16.40
N ILE A 813 -17.52 -68.15 17.34
CA ILE A 813 -17.60 -68.76 18.69
C ILE A 813 -17.94 -70.25 18.59
N GLU A 814 -18.88 -70.64 17.72
CA GLU A 814 -19.23 -72.04 17.46
C GLU A 814 -18.03 -72.84 16.93
N THR A 815 -17.21 -72.25 16.04
CA THR A 815 -15.94 -72.87 15.57
C THR A 815 -14.93 -73.02 16.70
N LEU A 816 -14.69 -71.96 17.48
CA LEU A 816 -13.76 -72.00 18.62
C LEU A 816 -14.21 -73.00 19.69
N LEU A 817 -15.51 -73.14 19.94
CA LEU A 817 -16.07 -74.14 20.86
C LEU A 817 -15.89 -75.58 20.33
N ALA A 818 -15.99 -75.79 19.03
CA ALA A 818 -15.72 -77.09 18.42
C ALA A 818 -14.22 -77.44 18.50
N ASP A 819 -13.35 -76.46 18.29
CA ASP A 819 -11.89 -76.61 18.35
C ASP A 819 -11.35 -76.68 19.78
N PHE A 820 -12.08 -76.17 20.78
CA PHE A 820 -11.73 -76.26 22.21
C PHE A 820 -11.61 -77.71 22.71
N HIS A 821 -12.30 -78.66 22.06
CA HIS A 821 -12.12 -80.09 22.32
C HIS A 821 -10.79 -80.64 21.81
N ARG A 822 -10.13 -79.95 20.87
CA ARG A 822 -8.90 -80.38 20.17
C ARG A 822 -7.65 -79.63 20.64
N ASP A 823 -7.80 -78.36 21.04
CA ASP A 823 -6.68 -77.50 21.43
C ASP A 823 -7.04 -76.62 22.65
N LYS A 824 -6.25 -76.73 23.73
CA LYS A 824 -6.45 -75.95 24.97
C LYS A 824 -5.98 -74.50 24.84
N GLU A 825 -5.18 -74.16 23.82
CA GLU A 825 -4.67 -72.80 23.59
C GLU A 825 -5.78 -71.84 23.12
N VAL A 826 -6.89 -72.38 22.60
CA VAL A 826 -8.08 -71.63 22.12
C VAL A 826 -8.90 -70.99 23.26
N LYS A 827 -8.64 -71.39 24.51
CA LYS A 827 -9.37 -70.91 25.71
C LYS A 827 -9.37 -69.39 25.83
N GLY A 828 -8.21 -68.74 25.61
CA GLY A 828 -8.06 -67.29 25.77
C GLY A 828 -8.89 -66.49 24.77
N GLU A 829 -8.86 -66.89 23.48
CA GLU A 829 -9.64 -66.24 22.41
C GLU A 829 -11.14 -66.42 22.65
N LEU A 830 -11.57 -67.61 23.06
CA LEU A 830 -12.97 -67.90 23.37
C LEU A 830 -13.49 -67.07 24.55
N GLU A 831 -12.75 -66.99 25.66
CA GLU A 831 -13.14 -66.17 26.82
C GLU A 831 -13.25 -64.69 26.48
N MET A 832 -12.33 -64.18 25.64
CA MET A 832 -12.36 -62.80 25.17
C MET A 832 -13.59 -62.51 24.31
N MET A 833 -13.91 -63.37 23.34
CA MET A 833 -15.09 -63.21 22.49
C MET A 833 -16.40 -63.33 23.28
N LEU A 834 -16.47 -64.21 24.28
CA LEU A 834 -17.62 -64.31 25.17
C LEU A 834 -17.80 -63.05 26.02
N ARG A 835 -16.72 -62.49 26.56
CA ARG A 835 -16.75 -61.20 27.28
C ARG A 835 -17.23 -60.07 26.37
N GLU A 836 -16.77 -60.03 25.13
CA GLU A 836 -17.23 -59.04 24.15
C GLU A 836 -18.72 -59.21 23.84
N LEU A 837 -19.20 -60.45 23.66
CA LEU A 837 -20.62 -60.73 23.45
C LEU A 837 -21.49 -60.24 24.63
N MET A 838 -21.03 -60.50 25.86
CA MET A 838 -21.69 -60.05 27.09
C MET A 838 -21.71 -58.52 27.21
N PHE A 839 -20.59 -57.87 26.89
CA PHE A 839 -20.48 -56.40 26.90
C PHE A 839 -21.41 -55.76 25.86
N GLN A 840 -21.48 -56.34 24.65
CA GLN A 840 -22.30 -55.81 23.56
C GLN A 840 -23.80 -56.06 23.78
N PHE A 841 -24.18 -57.11 24.51
CA PHE A 841 -25.57 -57.46 24.82
C PHE A 841 -25.72 -57.85 26.30
N PRO A 842 -25.97 -56.87 27.21
CA PRO A 842 -26.13 -57.13 28.64
C PRO A 842 -27.29 -58.09 28.99
N GLU A 843 -28.29 -58.20 28.11
CA GLU A 843 -29.41 -59.15 28.24
C GLU A 843 -28.94 -60.62 28.13
N VAL A 844 -27.84 -60.85 27.41
CA VAL A 844 -27.17 -62.14 27.24
C VAL A 844 -26.24 -62.44 28.42
N GLU A 845 -25.67 -61.41 29.04
CA GLU A 845 -24.77 -61.50 30.21
C GLU A 845 -25.38 -62.33 31.35
N LYS A 846 -26.66 -62.09 31.67
CA LYS A 846 -27.42 -62.81 32.72
C LYS A 846 -27.54 -64.31 32.47
N GLN A 847 -27.38 -64.77 31.22
CA GLN A 847 -27.47 -66.17 30.83
C GLN A 847 -26.08 -66.84 30.77
N ILE A 848 -25.03 -66.10 30.40
CA ILE A 848 -23.66 -66.60 30.24
C ILE A 848 -22.88 -66.66 31.57
N LEU A 849 -23.09 -65.71 32.50
CA LEU A 849 -22.38 -65.65 33.80
C LEU A 849 -22.53 -66.92 34.67
N LYS A 850 -23.49 -67.79 34.38
CA LYS A 850 -23.75 -69.02 35.14
C LYS A 850 -22.79 -70.18 34.80
N ILE A 851 -21.98 -70.06 33.75
CA ILE A 851 -21.19 -71.17 33.20
C ILE A 851 -19.70 -70.81 33.18
N HIS A 852 -18.86 -71.59 33.88
CA HIS A 852 -17.40 -71.47 33.81
C HIS A 852 -16.87 -72.18 32.56
N VAL A 853 -15.91 -71.56 31.86
CA VAL A 853 -15.28 -72.10 30.65
C VAL A 853 -14.29 -73.22 31.03
N GLU A 854 -14.85 -74.43 31.20
CA GLU A 854 -14.12 -75.67 31.51
C GLU A 854 -14.60 -76.82 30.59
N GLN A 855 -13.76 -77.86 30.41
CA GLN A 855 -14.03 -78.97 29.49
C GLN A 855 -15.35 -79.70 29.75
N GLY A 856 -15.88 -79.66 30.99
CA GLY A 856 -17.16 -80.27 31.35
C GLY A 856 -18.41 -79.52 30.86
N ASN A 857 -18.30 -78.22 30.56
CA ASN A 857 -19.45 -77.35 30.28
C ASN A 857 -19.58 -76.94 28.80
N VAL A 858 -18.76 -77.49 27.91
CA VAL A 858 -18.72 -77.09 26.48
C VAL A 858 -20.06 -77.35 25.79
N VAL A 859 -20.73 -78.46 26.11
CA VAL A 859 -22.05 -78.81 25.55
C VAL A 859 -23.13 -77.84 26.03
N GLU A 860 -23.11 -77.45 27.31
CA GLU A 860 -24.03 -76.44 27.85
C GLU A 860 -23.81 -75.06 27.22
N LEU A 861 -22.55 -74.69 27.02
CA LEU A 861 -22.16 -73.45 26.36
C LEU A 861 -22.58 -73.43 24.88
N GLN A 862 -22.43 -74.54 24.15
CA GLN A 862 -22.94 -74.68 22.78
C GLN A 862 -24.47 -74.53 22.72
N GLN A 863 -25.21 -75.16 23.63
CA GLN A 863 -26.67 -75.00 23.71
C GLN A 863 -27.06 -73.56 24.01
N LEU A 864 -26.35 -72.89 24.92
CA LEU A 864 -26.59 -71.49 25.24
C LEU A 864 -26.33 -70.57 24.03
N ILE A 865 -25.19 -70.73 23.35
CA ILE A 865 -24.84 -69.94 22.16
C ILE A 865 -25.87 -70.14 21.05
N SER A 866 -26.39 -71.35 20.86
CA SER A 866 -27.48 -71.61 19.89
C SER A 866 -28.79 -70.87 20.25
N LYS A 867 -29.14 -70.79 21.54
CA LYS A 867 -30.27 -69.99 22.04
C LYS A 867 -30.06 -68.50 21.79
N VAL A 868 -28.86 -67.98 22.07
CA VAL A 868 -28.49 -66.58 21.80
C VAL A 868 -28.59 -66.28 20.30
N LYS A 869 -28.11 -67.17 19.43
CA LYS A 869 -28.25 -67.04 17.97
C LYS A 869 -29.70 -66.95 17.52
N LYS A 870 -30.58 -67.80 18.07
CA LYS A 870 -32.01 -67.75 17.78
C LYS A 870 -32.64 -66.45 18.28
N TRP A 871 -32.28 -66.00 19.49
CA TRP A 871 -32.74 -64.74 20.07
C TRP A 871 -32.31 -63.52 19.22
N LEU A 872 -31.05 -63.46 18.77
CA LEU A 872 -30.58 -62.41 17.87
C LEU A 872 -31.35 -62.39 16.54
N ARG A 873 -31.63 -63.57 15.96
CA ARG A 873 -32.41 -63.67 14.70
C ARG A 873 -33.85 -63.20 14.87
N LEU A 874 -34.51 -63.55 15.98
CA LEU A 874 -35.88 -63.11 16.28
C LEU A 874 -35.95 -61.60 16.47
N ASN A 875 -35.08 -61.02 17.30
CA ASN A 875 -35.07 -59.57 17.51
C ASN A 875 -34.68 -58.79 16.26
N MET A 876 -33.78 -59.34 15.43
CA MET A 876 -33.47 -58.77 14.12
C MET A 876 -34.70 -58.75 13.21
N SER A 877 -35.52 -59.81 13.18
CA SER A 877 -36.79 -59.83 12.42
C SER A 877 -37.75 -58.77 12.93
N HIS A 878 -37.94 -58.65 14.25
CA HIS A 878 -38.79 -57.61 14.82
C HIS A 878 -38.32 -56.19 14.49
N LEU A 879 -37.01 -55.95 14.44
CA LEU A 879 -36.46 -54.67 14.01
C LEU A 879 -36.69 -54.42 12.51
N TYR A 880 -36.59 -55.46 11.68
CA TYR A 880 -36.92 -55.37 10.24
C TYR A 880 -38.38 -54.96 10.04
N ASP A 881 -39.31 -55.64 10.72
CA ASP A 881 -40.74 -55.35 10.62
C ASP A 881 -41.05 -53.90 11.04
N LYS A 882 -40.45 -53.43 12.14
CA LYS A 882 -40.58 -52.04 12.59
C LYS A 882 -40.05 -51.02 11.58
N VAL A 883 -38.94 -51.32 10.91
CA VAL A 883 -38.37 -50.44 9.88
C VAL A 883 -39.28 -50.38 8.66
N GLU A 884 -39.79 -51.53 8.19
CA GLU A 884 -40.70 -51.59 7.04
C GLU A 884 -42.07 -50.97 7.35
N GLU A 885 -42.58 -51.12 8.57
CA GLU A 885 -43.80 -50.44 9.03
C GLU A 885 -43.65 -48.91 8.93
N GLN A 886 -42.54 -48.36 9.44
CA GLN A 886 -42.27 -46.92 9.38
C GLN A 886 -42.03 -46.42 7.95
N ARG A 887 -41.45 -47.24 7.06
CA ARG A 887 -41.28 -46.91 5.64
C ARG A 887 -42.61 -46.93 4.89
N SER A 888 -43.44 -47.94 5.10
CA SER A 888 -44.76 -48.06 4.47
C SER A 888 -45.70 -46.93 4.87
N ALA A 889 -45.66 -46.51 6.15
CA ALA A 889 -46.44 -45.37 6.65
C ALA A 889 -46.15 -44.05 5.91
N ARG A 890 -45.00 -43.93 5.24
CA ARG A 890 -44.56 -42.73 4.50
C ARG A 890 -44.69 -42.82 2.99
N GLN A 891 -45.56 -43.69 2.45
CA GLN A 891 -45.59 -44.00 1.00
C GLN A 891 -44.22 -44.53 0.50
N GLY A 892 -43.66 -45.50 1.23
CA GLY A 892 -42.27 -45.95 1.11
C GLY A 892 -41.76 -46.20 -0.32
N HIS A 893 -42.58 -46.70 -1.24
CA HIS A 893 -42.16 -46.93 -2.63
C HIS A 893 -41.92 -45.65 -3.44
N ILE A 894 -42.74 -44.60 -3.27
CA ILE A 894 -42.58 -43.33 -3.98
C ILE A 894 -41.39 -42.57 -3.40
N VAL A 895 -41.31 -42.52 -2.07
CA VAL A 895 -40.22 -41.85 -1.36
C VAL A 895 -38.87 -42.54 -1.62
N LYS A 896 -38.84 -43.87 -1.74
CA LYS A 896 -37.61 -44.60 -2.09
C LYS A 896 -37.10 -44.21 -3.48
N LYS A 897 -37.96 -44.16 -4.50
CA LYS A 897 -37.56 -43.80 -5.87
C LYS A 897 -36.92 -42.42 -5.97
N ASP A 898 -37.42 -41.47 -5.17
CA ASP A 898 -37.06 -40.06 -5.27
C ASP A 898 -35.94 -39.61 -4.32
N TYR A 899 -35.69 -40.34 -3.22
CA TYR A 899 -34.79 -39.90 -2.15
C TYR A 899 -33.70 -40.91 -1.78
N PHE A 900 -33.88 -42.19 -2.11
CA PHE A 900 -32.89 -43.24 -1.85
C PHE A 900 -32.09 -43.50 -3.13
N ASN A 901 -30.79 -43.76 -3.00
CA ASN A 901 -29.92 -44.13 -4.13
C ASN A 901 -29.23 -45.47 -3.84
N GLN A 902 -29.44 -46.44 -4.73
CA GLN A 902 -28.98 -47.82 -4.51
C GLN A 902 -27.45 -47.89 -4.51
N LYS A 903 -26.79 -47.26 -5.47
CA LYS A 903 -25.33 -47.30 -5.60
C LYS A 903 -24.61 -46.70 -4.41
N LEU A 904 -25.10 -45.58 -3.89
CA LEU A 904 -24.59 -44.96 -2.68
C LEU A 904 -24.76 -45.87 -1.46
N SER A 905 -25.90 -46.54 -1.34
CA SER A 905 -26.14 -47.52 -0.27
C SER A 905 -25.16 -48.69 -0.35
N ASP A 906 -24.98 -49.28 -1.54
CA ASP A 906 -24.05 -50.40 -1.74
C ASP A 906 -22.61 -50.01 -1.40
N PHE A 907 -22.22 -48.79 -1.76
CA PHE A 907 -20.92 -48.20 -1.44
C PHE A 907 -20.73 -48.00 0.07
N MET A 908 -21.72 -47.41 0.76
CA MET A 908 -21.71 -47.18 2.21
C MET A 908 -21.76 -48.45 3.04
N LEU A 909 -22.39 -49.50 2.52
CA LEU A 909 -22.55 -50.78 3.20
C LEU A 909 -21.46 -51.80 2.84
N LYS A 910 -20.56 -51.45 1.90
CA LYS A 910 -19.59 -52.39 1.31
C LYS A 910 -20.28 -53.70 0.92
N ALA A 911 -21.43 -53.58 0.23
CA ALA A 911 -22.34 -54.71 -0.03
C ALA A 911 -21.61 -55.85 -0.76
N ASN A 912 -20.80 -55.49 -1.76
CA ASN A 912 -20.07 -56.40 -2.63
C ASN A 912 -18.70 -56.85 -2.08
N ASP A 913 -18.23 -56.32 -0.94
CA ASP A 913 -16.97 -56.78 -0.35
C ASP A 913 -17.15 -58.15 0.33
N TYR A 914 -16.30 -59.13 0.02
CA TYR A 914 -16.33 -60.46 0.64
C TYR A 914 -15.85 -60.46 2.10
N VAL A 915 -14.98 -59.51 2.46
CA VAL A 915 -14.40 -59.42 3.80
C VAL A 915 -15.36 -58.69 4.73
N LYS A 916 -16.03 -59.43 5.61
CA LYS A 916 -17.00 -58.88 6.59
C LYS A 916 -16.41 -58.60 7.97
N TYR A 917 -15.22 -59.11 8.26
CA TYR A 917 -14.42 -58.81 9.45
C TYR A 917 -12.94 -59.11 9.19
N VAL A 918 -12.04 -58.54 9.99
CA VAL A 918 -10.59 -58.80 9.95
C VAL A 918 -10.05 -58.98 11.36
N TYR A 919 -9.06 -59.87 11.53
CA TYR A 919 -8.34 -60.03 12.79
C TYR A 919 -7.08 -59.18 12.83
N GLU A 920 -6.88 -58.45 13.92
CA GLU A 920 -5.67 -57.66 14.18
C GLU A 920 -5.47 -57.54 15.69
N ASP A 921 -4.26 -57.84 16.17
CA ASP A 921 -3.88 -57.78 17.60
C ASP A 921 -4.82 -58.55 18.55
N GLY A 922 -5.41 -59.66 18.07
CA GLY A 922 -6.38 -60.47 18.83
C GLY A 922 -7.83 -59.98 18.72
N ASP A 923 -8.08 -58.77 18.23
CA ASP A 923 -9.44 -58.21 18.09
C ASP A 923 -10.09 -58.61 16.76
N MET A 924 -11.38 -58.94 16.79
CA MET A 924 -12.21 -59.14 15.59
C MET A 924 -12.80 -57.80 15.14
N ILE A 925 -12.17 -57.14 14.19
CA ILE A 925 -12.61 -55.84 13.67
C ILE A 925 -13.74 -56.02 12.66
N ARG A 926 -14.92 -55.50 12.98
CA ARG A 926 -16.09 -55.49 12.10
C ARG A 926 -15.87 -54.63 10.84
N LYS A 927 -16.07 -55.24 9.67
CA LYS A 927 -16.13 -54.55 8.35
C LYS A 927 -17.52 -54.61 7.70
N PHE A 928 -18.43 -55.39 8.27
CA PHE A 928 -19.79 -55.54 7.80
C PHE A 928 -20.63 -54.26 7.97
N GLN A 929 -21.13 -53.73 6.85
CA GLN A 929 -22.06 -52.60 6.82
C GLN A 929 -21.54 -51.38 7.62
N PRO A 930 -20.42 -50.75 7.21
CA PRO A 930 -19.80 -49.67 7.98
C PRO A 930 -20.72 -48.46 8.19
N GLY A 931 -21.61 -48.17 7.23
CA GLY A 931 -22.68 -47.16 7.35
C GLY A 931 -23.68 -47.38 8.49
N TYR A 932 -23.74 -48.59 9.07
CA TYR A 932 -24.58 -48.95 10.21
C TYR A 932 -23.76 -49.44 11.42
N TYR A 933 -22.48 -49.10 11.46
CA TYR A 933 -21.58 -49.43 12.55
C TYR A 933 -21.13 -48.14 13.24
N VAL A 934 -21.36 -48.03 14.55
CA VAL A 934 -20.94 -46.88 15.37
C VAL A 934 -19.59 -47.18 15.99
N SER A 935 -18.67 -46.21 15.95
CA SER A 935 -17.31 -46.36 16.50
C SER A 935 -17.29 -46.32 18.03
N ASP A 936 -16.40 -47.13 18.62
CA ASP A 936 -16.21 -47.19 20.07
C ASP A 936 -15.30 -46.08 20.63
N SER A 937 -14.59 -45.33 19.79
CA SER A 937 -13.63 -44.31 20.26
C SER A 937 -14.32 -43.10 20.90
N ALA A 938 -13.89 -42.73 22.11
CA ALA A 938 -14.40 -41.57 22.83
C ALA A 938 -13.91 -40.20 22.30
N ILE A 939 -12.94 -40.18 21.38
CA ILE A 939 -12.30 -38.94 20.86
C ILE A 939 -12.70 -38.70 19.39
N GLY A 940 -13.79 -39.30 18.93
CA GLY A 940 -14.30 -39.11 17.57
C GLY A 940 -13.51 -39.80 16.45
N ARG A 941 -12.51 -40.65 16.77
CA ARG A 941 -11.89 -41.54 15.78
C ARG A 941 -12.90 -42.62 15.37
N SER A 942 -13.01 -42.90 14.08
CA SER A 942 -13.91 -43.92 13.57
C SER A 942 -13.31 -44.63 12.36
N HIS A 943 -13.88 -45.79 12.03
CA HIS A 943 -13.80 -46.32 10.66
C HIS A 943 -14.46 -45.33 9.70
N TYR A 944 -14.15 -45.50 8.42
CA TYR A 944 -14.70 -44.63 7.40
C TYR A 944 -16.19 -44.93 7.21
N TYR A 945 -17.01 -43.87 7.05
CA TYR A 945 -18.46 -43.94 6.86
C TYR A 945 -19.30 -44.27 8.11
N ALA A 946 -18.75 -44.17 9.31
CA ALA A 946 -19.56 -44.29 10.53
C ALA A 946 -20.76 -43.30 10.48
N PRO A 947 -21.99 -43.71 10.86
CA PRO A 947 -23.15 -42.82 10.84
C PRO A 947 -23.10 -41.77 11.97
N GLN A 948 -22.50 -42.14 13.10
CA GLN A 948 -22.32 -41.29 14.28
C GLN A 948 -20.90 -41.46 14.84
N LYS A 949 -20.39 -40.38 15.44
CA LYS A 949 -19.09 -40.31 16.13
C LYS A 949 -19.31 -39.95 17.59
N ARG A 950 -18.46 -40.49 18.46
CA ARG A 950 -18.58 -40.32 19.92
C ARG A 950 -17.56 -39.29 20.42
N ILE A 951 -18.03 -38.32 21.21
CA ILE A 951 -17.22 -37.35 21.97
C ILE A 951 -17.54 -37.55 23.45
N GLY A 952 -16.64 -38.20 24.19
CA GLY A 952 -16.93 -38.67 25.55
C GLY A 952 -18.13 -39.63 25.53
N ASN A 953 -19.23 -39.22 26.15
CA ASN A 953 -20.49 -40.00 26.18
C ASN A 953 -21.53 -39.52 25.16
N ILE A 954 -21.26 -38.45 24.41
CA ILE A 954 -22.20 -37.84 23.47
C ILE A 954 -22.00 -38.45 22.08
N LEU A 955 -23.10 -38.88 21.45
CA LEU A 955 -23.13 -39.30 20.06
C LEU A 955 -23.52 -38.11 19.17
N VAL A 956 -22.66 -37.82 18.19
CA VAL A 956 -22.84 -36.73 17.23
C VAL A 956 -22.94 -37.33 15.83
N LYS A 957 -23.92 -36.89 15.04
CA LYS A 957 -24.03 -37.27 13.62
C LYS A 957 -22.73 -36.95 12.88
N THR A 958 -22.23 -37.88 12.07
CA THR A 958 -20.90 -37.75 11.44
C THR A 958 -20.76 -36.50 10.59
N TRP A 959 -21.80 -36.15 9.81
CA TRP A 959 -21.74 -34.95 8.98
C TRP A 959 -21.60 -33.66 9.83
N VAL A 960 -22.28 -33.58 10.97
CA VAL A 960 -22.16 -32.46 11.93
C VAL A 960 -20.77 -32.42 12.58
N TYR A 961 -20.26 -33.57 13.02
CA TYR A 961 -18.91 -33.68 13.56
C TYR A 961 -17.87 -33.20 12.52
N ASN A 962 -18.02 -33.63 11.28
CA ASN A 962 -17.10 -33.28 10.21
C ASN A 962 -17.13 -31.78 9.88
N LEU A 963 -18.29 -31.12 9.97
CA LEU A 963 -18.37 -29.65 9.86
C LEU A 963 -17.53 -28.94 10.93
N PHE A 964 -17.59 -29.40 12.18
CA PHE A 964 -16.76 -28.83 13.24
C PHE A 964 -15.26 -28.98 12.93
N ILE A 965 -14.85 -30.13 12.40
CA ILE A 965 -13.45 -30.35 11.98
C ILE A 965 -13.05 -29.43 10.82
N LEU A 966 -13.91 -29.24 9.82
CA LEU A 966 -13.67 -28.29 8.72
C LEU A 966 -13.50 -26.86 9.27
N ALA A 967 -14.34 -26.43 10.21
CA ALA A 967 -14.19 -25.14 10.88
C ALA A 967 -12.85 -25.00 11.64
N ILE A 968 -12.36 -26.08 12.26
CA ILE A 968 -11.03 -26.10 12.88
C ILE A 968 -9.93 -25.89 11.84
N PHE A 969 -9.99 -26.54 10.67
CA PHE A 969 -9.02 -26.29 9.60
C PHE A 969 -8.98 -24.81 9.21
N ALA A 970 -10.16 -24.21 8.99
CA ALA A 970 -10.26 -22.79 8.69
C ALA A 970 -9.62 -21.91 9.79
N LEU A 971 -9.88 -22.22 11.06
CA LEU A 971 -9.32 -21.49 12.20
C LEU A 971 -7.79 -21.63 12.29
N VAL A 972 -7.24 -22.83 12.09
CA VAL A 972 -5.79 -23.07 12.13
C VAL A 972 -5.08 -22.24 11.06
N PHE A 973 -5.59 -22.25 9.82
CA PHE A 973 -5.01 -21.44 8.75
C PHE A 973 -5.20 -19.94 8.97
N TYR A 974 -6.35 -19.51 9.50
CA TYR A 974 -6.57 -18.11 9.89
C TYR A 974 -5.51 -17.64 10.89
N VAL A 975 -5.28 -18.41 11.96
CA VAL A 975 -4.27 -18.09 12.98
C VAL A 975 -2.87 -18.05 12.37
N ALA A 976 -2.55 -18.98 11.45
CA ALA A 976 -1.27 -18.98 10.75
C ALA A 976 -1.06 -17.70 9.90
N VAL A 977 -2.08 -17.26 9.17
CA VAL A 977 -2.04 -15.99 8.40
C VAL A 977 -1.88 -14.80 9.34
N TYR A 978 -2.66 -14.74 10.42
CA TYR A 978 -2.60 -13.65 11.39
C TYR A 978 -1.21 -13.52 12.02
N ILE A 979 -0.61 -14.63 12.46
CA ILE A 979 0.76 -14.65 13.02
C ILE A 979 1.77 -14.16 11.98
N HIS A 980 1.62 -14.58 10.72
CA HIS A 980 2.52 -14.16 9.64
C HIS A 980 2.44 -12.65 9.37
N LEU A 981 1.23 -12.10 9.24
CA LEU A 981 1.01 -10.66 9.03
C LEU A 981 1.54 -9.83 10.21
N LYS A 982 1.33 -10.29 11.44
CA LYS A 982 1.83 -9.62 12.65
C LYS A 982 3.37 -9.61 12.72
N ARG A 983 4.02 -10.72 12.35
CA ARG A 983 5.50 -10.83 12.37
C ARG A 983 6.16 -9.95 11.32
N ASN A 984 5.55 -9.83 10.13
CA ASN A 984 6.09 -9.03 9.04
C ASN A 984 5.76 -7.53 9.16
N LYS A 985 5.31 -7.08 10.35
CA LYS A 985 5.01 -5.68 10.68
C LYS A 985 4.11 -5.01 9.64
N PHE A 986 2.86 -5.48 9.60
CA PHE A 986 1.74 -4.63 9.21
C PHE A 986 1.77 -3.29 9.97
#